data_AF-A0A0T6YQX8-F1
#
_entry.id   AF-A0A0T6YQX8-F1
#
_cell.length_a   1.000
_cell.length_b   1.000
_cell.length_c   1.000
_cell.angle_alpha   90.00
_cell.angle_beta   90.00
_cell.angle_gamma   90.00
#
_symmetry.space_group_name_H-M   'P 1'
#
loop_
_entity.id
_entity.type
_entity.pdbx_description
1 polymer ?
#
loop_
_entity_poly.entity_id
_entity_poly.type
_entity_poly.pdbx_seq_one_letter_code
_entity_poly.pdbx_strand_id
1 'polypeptide(L)'
;MAKKQTAAESHRGTEDDPVFGYRALPDIADEMLDREGNVRPVWQRLLATLGRLDETELANRFARADRYLRDAGVFYRVYGAKEASDRNWPLSHIPVLIDEKEWATVSQGLVQRAELLEKVVADVYGENRLVREGLLPPALVASNPEFLRPLVGVKPADGHFLHFVSFEIGRGPDGNWWVLSDRTEAPSGAGFALENRVATTRAFSNLYAESHVHRLAGFFGEFRDALQSRKLHPDDRIAVLSPGIANETYFEHAYIARYLGFMLLEGEDLTVLGGRVMVRTVAGLKPVGVLWRRLDAAFADPLELNQSSHIGTPGIVEALRAGSVSIVNALGTGIVETRAFLAFLPAICHHLLGEEQKLPSIATWWCGQPAEREQVAANLDRMVIGPAYATRPFFDDNGQSVLGATLDENARASIADWLGAEGGNLVGQEVVTLSTTPAWVRGRLTPRPMSLRVFAARTRDGWQIMPGGFARIGSGDDVAAIAMQAGGTAADVWIVSDRPVERTTLLPAEESFTRNMPGSLPSRAADNLFWLGRYIERSEGALRILRAWHGRFAETADPDLPLLRDVSDYLGALDIDTRQAVPDSLLANISSALFSAGNIRDRFSPDGWLALNDLSQTARKFHATVQAGDDATRAMTVLLRKLAGFAGLVHENMYRFTGWRFLSIGRYLERGLHMTRLLGHMSGPDAPDGAYDMLLEIGDSVMTHRRRYNVSTAALTVTDLLALDPLNPRSVLYQLNEIKTEVELLPNAFVNGQMSPFYREAMRLHSGLAVMTPEAMNLGVYNRLERDLESLSDLLARTYLG
;
A
#
# COMPACT_ATOMS: atom_id res chain seq x y z
N MET A 1 72.78 -32.15 -12.63
CA MET A 1 72.54 -31.26 -13.79
C MET A 1 71.03 -31.14 -13.91
N ALA A 2 70.40 -29.99 -13.66
CA ALA A 2 70.22 -28.84 -14.58
C ALA A 2 69.38 -29.24 -15.82
N LYS A 3 68.31 -28.55 -16.24
CA LYS A 3 67.63 -27.26 -15.90
C LYS A 3 66.41 -27.47 -14.98
N LYS A 4 65.75 -26.53 -14.26
CA LYS A 4 65.84 -25.08 -13.90
C LYS A 4 65.52 -23.97 -14.95
N GLN A 5 64.66 -23.02 -14.54
CA GLN A 5 64.06 -21.88 -15.30
C GLN A 5 63.00 -22.33 -16.34
N THR A 6 61.85 -21.65 -16.51
CA THR A 6 61.37 -20.38 -15.93
C THR A 6 59.88 -20.49 -15.56
N ALA A 7 59.47 -19.99 -14.38
CA ALA A 7 58.08 -19.95 -13.91
C ALA A 7 57.88 -18.81 -12.89
N ALA A 8 58.01 -17.57 -13.39
CA ALA A 8 57.78 -16.32 -12.67
C ALA A 8 57.44 -15.22 -13.70
N GLU A 9 56.96 -14.07 -13.24
CA GLU A 9 56.70 -12.85 -14.03
C GLU A 9 55.50 -12.92 -15.00
N SER A 10 54.30 -12.81 -14.44
CA SER A 10 53.13 -12.21 -15.13
C SER A 10 52.25 -11.40 -14.15
N HIS A 11 52.89 -10.61 -13.28
CA HIS A 11 52.24 -9.63 -12.39
C HIS A 11 53.07 -8.35 -12.34
N ARG A 12 52.37 -7.20 -12.25
CA ARG A 12 52.83 -5.83 -12.58
C ARG A 12 52.99 -5.61 -14.10
N GLY A 13 52.34 -4.62 -14.72
CA GLY A 13 51.29 -3.73 -14.19
C GLY A 13 51.20 -2.44 -15.01
N THR A 14 49.99 -1.90 -15.16
CA THR A 14 49.72 -0.58 -15.75
C THR A 14 48.61 0.10 -14.97
N GLU A 15 48.95 1.27 -14.43
CA GLU A 15 48.17 2.41 -13.91
C GLU A 15 46.63 2.29 -13.79
N ASP A 16 46.11 2.80 -12.65
CA ASP A 16 44.71 2.84 -12.21
C ASP A 16 43.99 1.49 -12.03
N ASP A 17 44.02 0.96 -10.79
CA ASP A 17 43.15 -0.14 -10.32
C ASP A 17 42.15 0.33 -9.24
N PRO A 18 41.03 0.97 -9.63
CA PRO A 18 39.84 1.06 -8.79
C PRO A 18 38.96 -0.18 -8.99
N VAL A 19 38.39 -0.72 -7.91
CA VAL A 19 37.52 -1.91 -7.99
C VAL A 19 36.32 -1.66 -8.93
N PHE A 20 36.19 -2.48 -9.98
CA PHE A 20 35.23 -2.29 -11.10
C PHE A 20 35.32 -0.93 -11.83
N GLY A 21 36.46 -0.24 -11.75
CA GLY A 21 36.64 1.10 -12.30
C GLY A 21 35.94 2.21 -11.50
N TYR A 22 35.42 1.92 -10.30
CA TYR A 22 34.74 2.90 -9.46
C TYR A 22 35.70 3.93 -8.88
N ARG A 23 35.43 5.22 -9.11
CA ARG A 23 36.15 6.33 -8.48
C ARG A 23 35.15 7.18 -7.70
N ALA A 24 35.50 7.55 -6.46
CA ALA A 24 34.79 8.58 -5.72
C ALA A 24 34.94 9.95 -6.41
N LEU A 25 34.07 10.89 -6.10
CA LEU A 25 34.17 12.26 -6.60
C LEU A 25 35.18 13.08 -5.76
N PRO A 26 35.97 13.98 -6.37
CA PRO A 26 36.94 14.80 -5.64
C PRO A 26 36.27 15.63 -4.54
N ASP A 27 36.92 15.68 -3.37
CA ASP A 27 36.49 16.42 -2.18
C ASP A 27 35.12 16.03 -1.58
N ILE A 28 34.50 14.94 -2.08
CA ILE A 28 33.23 14.39 -1.55
C ILE A 28 33.53 13.13 -0.72
N ALA A 29 32.82 12.95 0.40
CA ALA A 29 32.89 11.72 1.18
C ALA A 29 32.21 10.56 0.42
N ASP A 30 32.80 9.37 0.43
CA ASP A 30 32.22 8.17 -0.19
C ASP A 30 31.94 7.09 0.86
N GLU A 31 30.86 6.32 0.72
CA GLU A 31 30.50 5.24 1.65
C GLU A 31 31.30 3.97 1.44
N MET A 32 31.87 3.73 0.25
CA MET A 32 32.65 2.54 -0.06
C MET A 32 34.16 2.76 0.07
N LEU A 33 34.65 3.95 -0.29
CA LEU A 33 36.05 4.35 -0.17
C LEU A 33 36.30 5.22 1.08
N ASP A 34 37.51 5.16 1.65
CA ASP A 34 37.98 6.13 2.63
C ASP A 34 38.66 7.35 1.97
N ARG A 35 39.13 8.33 2.76
CA ARG A 35 39.75 9.57 2.26
C ARG A 35 41.07 9.29 1.54
N GLU A 36 41.71 8.19 1.90
CA GLU A 36 42.96 7.68 1.34
C GLU A 36 42.70 6.82 0.08
N GLY A 37 41.43 6.61 -0.30
CA GLY A 37 41.01 5.90 -1.51
C GLY A 37 40.88 4.37 -1.37
N ASN A 38 41.07 3.82 -0.17
CA ASN A 38 40.98 2.38 0.07
C ASN A 38 39.53 1.93 0.26
N VAL A 39 39.25 0.66 -0.06
CA VAL A 39 37.95 0.05 0.20
C VAL A 39 37.76 -0.18 1.70
N ARG A 40 36.75 0.50 2.28
CA ARG A 40 36.37 0.37 3.69
C ARG A 40 36.06 -1.10 4.05
N PRO A 41 36.49 -1.61 5.22
CA PRO A 41 36.42 -3.03 5.56
C PRO A 41 35.04 -3.69 5.36
N VAL A 42 33.96 -2.97 5.66
CA VAL A 42 32.58 -3.48 5.56
C VAL A 42 32.19 -3.87 4.13
N TRP A 43 32.69 -3.16 3.11
CA TRP A 43 32.38 -3.40 1.69
C TRP A 43 33.18 -4.55 1.06
N GLN A 44 34.30 -4.95 1.66
CA GLN A 44 35.24 -5.90 1.06
C GLN A 44 34.59 -7.26 0.75
N ARG A 45 33.66 -7.74 1.59
CA ARG A 45 32.91 -9.00 1.33
C ARG A 45 31.96 -8.91 0.14
N LEU A 46 31.26 -7.77 -0.01
CA LEU A 46 30.35 -7.55 -1.14
C LEU A 46 31.15 -7.47 -2.45
N LEU A 47 32.23 -6.69 -2.48
CA LEU A 47 33.07 -6.54 -3.66
C LEU A 47 33.78 -7.85 -4.04
N ALA A 48 34.31 -8.60 -3.07
CA ALA A 48 34.88 -9.92 -3.32
C ALA A 48 33.83 -10.97 -3.77
N THR A 49 32.54 -10.72 -3.54
CA THR A 49 31.45 -11.54 -4.07
C THR A 49 31.10 -11.11 -5.49
N LEU A 50 30.91 -9.81 -5.74
CA LEU A 50 30.65 -9.27 -7.07
C LEU A 50 31.77 -9.63 -8.05
N GLY A 51 33.04 -9.55 -7.63
CA GLY A 51 34.22 -9.93 -8.43
C GLY A 51 34.34 -11.42 -8.78
N ARG A 52 33.39 -12.27 -8.36
CA ARG A 52 33.28 -13.69 -8.72
C ARG A 52 32.08 -13.99 -9.63
N LEU A 53 31.26 -12.99 -9.95
CA LEU A 53 30.08 -13.13 -10.81
C LEU A 53 30.40 -12.57 -12.20
N ASP A 54 29.96 -13.26 -13.25
CA ASP A 54 29.89 -12.66 -14.58
C ASP A 54 28.68 -11.72 -14.71
N GLU A 55 28.67 -10.90 -15.76
CA GLU A 55 27.61 -9.93 -16.05
C GLU A 55 26.23 -10.57 -16.21
N THR A 56 26.16 -11.81 -16.73
CA THR A 56 24.90 -12.51 -16.97
C THR A 56 24.31 -13.04 -15.66
N GLU A 57 25.12 -13.63 -14.78
CA GLU A 57 24.69 -14.05 -13.43
C GLU A 57 24.32 -12.84 -12.56
N LEU A 58 25.03 -11.72 -12.67
CA LEU A 58 24.68 -10.49 -11.96
C LEU A 58 23.34 -9.91 -12.46
N ALA A 59 23.15 -9.81 -13.78
CA ALA A 59 21.87 -9.39 -14.38
C ALA A 59 20.71 -10.33 -14.01
N ASN A 60 20.95 -11.64 -13.96
CA ASN A 60 19.96 -12.64 -13.53
C ASN A 60 19.53 -12.46 -12.06
N ARG A 61 20.44 -12.03 -11.18
CA ARG A 61 20.14 -11.72 -9.77
C ARG A 61 19.35 -10.43 -9.64
N PHE A 62 19.71 -9.39 -10.37
CA PHE A 62 18.98 -8.11 -10.38
C PHE A 62 17.55 -8.30 -10.92
N ALA A 63 17.41 -8.97 -12.06
CA ALA A 63 16.12 -9.33 -12.63
C ALA A 63 15.28 -10.25 -11.71
N ARG A 64 15.89 -10.99 -10.78
CA ARG A 64 15.20 -11.79 -9.75
C ARG A 64 14.64 -10.92 -8.62
N ALA A 65 15.38 -9.89 -8.19
CA ALA A 65 14.87 -8.88 -7.25
C ALA A 65 13.73 -8.06 -7.89
N ASP A 66 13.89 -7.64 -9.14
CA ASP A 66 12.87 -6.87 -9.88
C ASP A 66 11.59 -7.67 -10.12
N ARG A 67 11.72 -8.98 -10.42
CA ARG A 67 10.55 -9.88 -10.48
C ARG A 67 9.90 -9.96 -9.11
N TYR A 68 10.64 -10.26 -8.05
CA TYR A 68 10.07 -10.35 -6.70
C TYR A 68 9.27 -9.09 -6.31
N LEU A 69 9.81 -7.89 -6.52
CA LEU A 69 9.10 -6.65 -6.21
C LEU A 69 7.83 -6.50 -7.07
N ARG A 70 7.83 -6.87 -8.35
CA ARG A 70 6.60 -6.88 -9.17
C ARG A 70 5.60 -7.95 -8.76
N ASP A 71 6.07 -9.12 -8.34
CA ASP A 71 5.25 -10.28 -7.99
C ASP A 71 4.57 -10.09 -6.61
N ALA A 72 5.29 -9.51 -5.64
CA ALA A 72 4.69 -8.96 -4.41
C ALA A 72 3.83 -7.71 -4.70
N GLY A 73 4.08 -7.06 -5.84
CA GLY A 73 3.42 -5.87 -6.34
C GLY A 73 3.76 -4.63 -5.53
N VAL A 74 5.04 -4.40 -5.24
CA VAL A 74 5.57 -3.16 -4.65
C VAL A 74 5.57 -2.07 -5.73
N PHE A 75 4.73 -1.06 -5.52
CA PHE A 75 4.55 0.07 -6.42
C PHE A 75 4.54 1.39 -5.64
N TYR A 76 4.73 2.50 -6.34
CA TYR A 76 4.44 3.84 -5.85
C TYR A 76 3.61 4.60 -6.89
N ARG A 77 2.79 5.55 -6.44
CA ARG A 77 2.06 6.45 -7.33
C ARG A 77 2.85 7.73 -7.50
N VAL A 78 2.90 8.22 -8.74
CA VAL A 78 3.36 9.58 -9.04
C VAL A 78 2.15 10.41 -9.44
N TYR A 79 1.85 11.44 -8.65
CA TYR A 79 0.87 12.46 -8.99
C TYR A 79 1.48 13.49 -9.94
N GLY A 80 1.56 13.11 -11.22
CA GLY A 80 2.01 13.97 -12.32
C GLY A 80 0.85 14.76 -12.94
N ALA A 81 1.16 15.95 -13.49
CA ALA A 81 0.19 16.93 -13.98
C ALA A 81 -0.66 16.54 -15.22
N LYS A 82 -0.74 15.24 -15.57
CA LYS A 82 -1.63 14.72 -16.64
C LYS A 82 -2.31 13.38 -16.35
N GLU A 83 -1.77 12.53 -15.48
CA GLU A 83 -2.43 11.29 -15.05
C GLU A 83 -1.69 10.66 -13.85
N ALA A 84 -2.45 10.01 -12.95
CA ALA A 84 -1.87 9.19 -11.89
C ALA A 84 -1.53 7.81 -12.45
N SER A 85 -0.26 7.39 -12.35
CA SER A 85 0.20 6.08 -12.83
C SER A 85 0.90 5.29 -11.72
N ASP A 86 0.52 4.02 -11.58
CA ASP A 86 1.21 3.05 -10.74
C ASP A 86 2.56 2.70 -11.39
N ARG A 87 3.66 3.02 -10.72
CA ARG A 87 5.02 2.74 -11.20
C ARG A 87 5.68 1.65 -10.35
N ASN A 88 6.45 0.78 -11.01
CA ASN A 88 7.32 -0.19 -10.35
C ASN A 88 8.26 0.55 -9.37
N TRP A 89 8.46 -0.02 -8.18
CA TRP A 89 9.39 0.52 -7.20
C TRP A 89 10.83 0.55 -7.75
N PRO A 90 11.54 1.71 -7.74
CA PRO A 90 12.83 1.87 -8.40
C PRO A 90 13.97 1.39 -7.50
N LEU A 91 14.13 0.07 -7.36
CA LEU A 91 15.20 -0.53 -6.54
C LEU A 91 16.60 -0.19 -7.09
N SER A 92 17.50 0.27 -6.22
CA SER A 92 18.95 0.16 -6.44
C SER A 92 19.39 -1.23 -6.01
N HIS A 93 19.94 -2.01 -6.95
CA HIS A 93 20.35 -3.39 -6.64
C HIS A 93 21.57 -3.48 -5.72
N ILE A 94 22.38 -2.42 -5.61
CA ILE A 94 23.51 -2.37 -4.68
C ILE A 94 23.01 -1.78 -3.35
N PRO A 95 23.09 -2.52 -2.23
CA PRO A 95 22.77 -2.00 -0.90
C PRO A 95 23.89 -1.09 -0.38
N VAL A 96 23.54 -0.15 0.51
CA VAL A 96 24.50 0.67 1.27
C VAL A 96 24.94 -0.12 2.49
N LEU A 97 26.25 -0.26 2.74
CA LEU A 97 26.80 -1.01 3.88
C LEU A 97 27.40 -0.05 4.92
N ILE A 98 27.03 -0.24 6.20
CA ILE A 98 27.49 0.55 7.35
C ILE A 98 27.97 -0.41 8.45
N ASP A 99 29.08 -0.08 9.13
CA ASP A 99 29.61 -0.87 10.25
C ASP A 99 28.74 -0.69 11.52
N GLU A 100 28.48 -1.77 12.26
CA GLU A 100 27.70 -1.77 13.50
C GLU A 100 28.17 -0.71 14.52
N LYS A 101 29.48 -0.43 14.61
CA LYS A 101 30.07 0.52 15.57
C LYS A 101 29.81 1.98 15.18
N GLU A 102 29.81 2.26 13.88
CA GLU A 102 29.38 3.56 13.34
C GLU A 102 27.87 3.72 13.56
N TRP A 103 27.09 2.67 13.27
CA TRP A 103 25.64 2.66 13.48
C TRP A 103 25.23 2.86 14.94
N ALA A 104 26.01 2.33 15.90
CA ALA A 104 25.77 2.55 17.32
C ALA A 104 25.85 4.05 17.71
N THR A 105 26.81 4.79 17.15
CA THR A 105 26.97 6.24 17.37
C THR A 105 25.80 7.01 16.76
N VAL A 106 25.44 6.73 15.49
CA VAL A 106 24.27 7.31 14.82
C VAL A 106 23.00 7.03 15.64
N SER A 107 22.83 5.80 16.11
CA SER A 107 21.67 5.37 16.89
C SER A 107 21.53 6.13 18.21
N GLN A 108 22.63 6.33 18.95
CA GLN A 108 22.61 7.13 20.18
C GLN A 108 22.20 8.60 19.92
N GLY A 109 22.65 9.17 18.80
CA GLY A 109 22.23 10.50 18.37
C GLY A 109 20.74 10.59 18.03
N LEU A 110 20.22 9.62 17.29
CA LEU A 110 18.80 9.57 16.92
C LEU A 110 17.88 9.28 18.13
N VAL A 111 18.33 8.50 19.13
CA VAL A 111 17.61 8.32 20.40
C VAL A 111 17.53 9.63 21.19
N GLN A 112 18.64 10.36 21.34
CA GLN A 112 18.64 11.68 21.99
C GLN A 112 17.67 12.64 21.27
N ARG A 113 17.69 12.63 19.93
CA ARG A 113 16.83 13.47 19.10
C ARG A 113 15.34 13.11 19.21
N ALA A 114 15.00 11.82 19.29
CA ALA A 114 13.62 11.38 19.47
C ALA A 114 13.04 11.85 20.82
N GLU A 115 13.80 11.78 21.92
CA GLU A 115 13.37 12.33 23.22
C GLU A 115 13.39 13.86 23.28
N LEU A 116 14.26 14.53 22.51
CA LEU A 116 14.19 15.98 22.35
C LEU A 116 12.87 16.40 21.70
N LEU A 117 12.50 15.78 20.57
CA LEU A 117 11.26 16.08 19.85
C LEU A 117 10.01 15.75 20.68
N GLU A 118 10.02 14.66 21.46
CA GLU A 118 8.97 14.33 22.43
C GLU A 118 8.78 15.46 23.45
N LYS A 119 9.86 15.94 24.06
CA LYS A 119 9.81 17.03 25.06
C LYS A 119 9.33 18.34 24.43
N VAL A 120 9.69 18.64 23.17
CA VAL A 120 9.23 19.84 22.46
C VAL A 120 7.72 19.78 22.19
N VAL A 121 7.20 18.67 21.64
CA VAL A 121 5.76 18.57 21.36
C VAL A 121 4.93 18.53 22.65
N ALA A 122 5.42 17.87 23.69
CA ALA A 122 4.77 17.84 25.01
C ALA A 122 4.77 19.21 25.72
N ASP A 123 5.76 20.06 25.49
CA ASP A 123 5.77 21.45 25.99
C ASP A 123 4.80 22.33 25.19
N VAL A 124 4.83 22.27 23.85
CA VAL A 124 3.97 23.06 22.94
C VAL A 124 2.47 22.83 23.20
N TYR A 125 2.03 21.59 23.40
CA TYR A 125 0.63 21.28 23.74
C TYR A 125 0.35 21.30 25.27
N GLY A 126 1.38 21.55 26.09
CA GLY A 126 1.33 21.50 27.56
C GLY A 126 1.50 22.89 28.20
N GLU A 127 2.63 23.10 28.88
CA GLU A 127 2.91 24.34 29.63
C GLU A 127 3.45 25.50 28.76
N ASN A 128 3.83 25.22 27.51
CA ASN A 128 4.37 26.16 26.52
C ASN A 128 5.53 27.03 27.05
N ARG A 129 6.44 26.40 27.81
CA ARG A 129 7.57 27.06 28.46
C ARG A 129 8.61 27.52 27.45
N LEU A 130 8.84 26.76 26.37
CA LEU A 130 9.79 27.13 25.31
C LEU A 130 9.45 28.48 24.69
N VAL A 131 8.16 28.78 24.48
CA VAL A 131 7.72 30.09 24.00
C VAL A 131 7.75 31.15 25.11
N ARG A 132 7.31 30.79 26.33
CA ARG A 132 7.31 31.69 27.50
C ARG A 132 8.71 32.18 27.90
N GLU A 133 9.72 31.34 27.71
CA GLU A 133 11.11 31.57 28.11
C GLU A 133 12.00 31.99 26.92
N GLY A 134 11.39 32.22 25.74
CA GLY A 134 12.04 32.86 24.58
C GLY A 134 12.86 31.93 23.68
N LEU A 135 12.81 30.62 23.89
CA LEU A 135 13.51 29.61 23.08
C LEU A 135 12.80 29.28 21.76
N LEU A 136 11.49 29.51 21.68
CA LEU A 136 10.70 29.43 20.45
C LEU A 136 9.93 30.74 20.20
N PRO A 137 10.00 31.35 19.00
CA PRO A 137 9.22 32.53 18.66
C PRO A 137 7.70 32.25 18.71
N PRO A 138 6.88 33.05 19.42
CA PRO A 138 5.43 32.82 19.52
C PRO A 138 4.72 32.72 18.17
N ALA A 139 5.15 33.53 17.19
CA ALA A 139 4.60 33.52 15.84
C ALA A 139 4.83 32.19 15.10
N LEU A 140 5.99 31.55 15.31
CA LEU A 140 6.37 30.30 14.64
C LEU A 140 5.56 29.09 15.11
N VAL A 141 4.92 29.18 16.29
CA VAL A 141 3.94 28.21 16.79
C VAL A 141 2.52 28.64 16.43
N ALA A 142 2.14 29.89 16.71
CA ALA A 142 0.76 30.35 16.59
C ALA A 142 0.23 30.45 15.15
N SER A 143 1.12 30.66 14.17
CA SER A 143 0.81 30.73 12.73
C SER A 143 1.02 29.40 12.00
N ASN A 144 1.47 28.36 12.69
CA ASN A 144 1.86 27.09 12.07
C ASN A 144 0.61 26.28 11.67
N PRO A 145 0.48 25.81 10.41
CA PRO A 145 -0.63 24.95 9.99
C PRO A 145 -0.77 23.67 10.82
N GLU A 146 0.35 23.12 11.30
CA GLU A 146 0.39 21.89 12.09
C GLU A 146 0.07 22.08 13.58
N PHE A 147 -0.11 23.33 14.04
CA PHE A 147 -0.49 23.62 15.42
C PHE A 147 -1.99 23.49 15.64
N LEU A 148 -2.43 22.26 15.94
CA LEU A 148 -3.84 21.93 16.14
C LEU A 148 -4.36 22.42 17.51
N ARG A 149 -4.75 23.70 17.55
CA ARG A 149 -5.28 24.40 18.74
C ARG A 149 -6.33 23.59 19.56
N PRO A 150 -7.25 22.78 18.98
CA PRO A 150 -8.18 21.94 19.75
C PRO A 150 -7.52 20.87 20.62
N LEU A 151 -6.22 20.59 20.45
CA LEU A 151 -5.46 19.59 21.21
C LEU A 151 -4.64 20.17 22.37
N VAL A 152 -4.64 21.49 22.58
CA VAL A 152 -3.93 22.11 23.71
C VAL A 152 -4.50 21.58 25.04
N GLY A 153 -3.63 21.10 25.92
CA GLY A 153 -3.98 20.45 27.18
C GLY A 153 -4.43 18.99 27.07
N VAL A 154 -4.57 18.43 25.86
CA VAL A 154 -4.92 17.01 25.65
C VAL A 154 -3.68 16.15 25.86
N LYS A 155 -3.76 15.19 26.79
CA LYS A 155 -2.65 14.31 27.16
C LYS A 155 -2.85 12.91 26.55
N PRO A 156 -1.87 12.35 25.84
CA PRO A 156 -1.94 10.98 25.35
C PRO A 156 -2.14 9.96 26.48
N ALA A 157 -2.93 8.92 26.23
CA ALA A 157 -3.33 7.94 27.25
C ALA A 157 -2.17 7.13 27.83
N ASP A 158 -1.08 6.92 27.07
CA ASP A 158 0.17 6.29 27.54
C ASP A 158 1.27 7.30 27.91
N GLY A 159 0.92 8.59 28.00
CA GLY A 159 1.83 9.67 28.40
C GLY A 159 2.81 10.17 27.33
N HIS A 160 2.79 9.59 26.12
CA HIS A 160 3.73 9.91 25.05
C HIS A 160 3.04 10.40 23.76
N PHE A 161 3.62 11.40 23.12
CA PHE A 161 3.15 11.94 21.85
C PHE A 161 3.78 11.20 20.64
N LEU A 162 5.05 10.77 20.76
CA LEU A 162 5.80 10.13 19.70
C LEU A 162 6.07 8.66 20.04
N HIS A 163 5.73 7.76 19.11
CA HIS A 163 5.96 6.32 19.27
C HIS A 163 6.58 5.66 18.04
N PHE A 164 6.49 6.27 16.85
CA PHE A 164 7.11 5.80 15.61
C PHE A 164 7.52 7.00 14.73
N VAL A 165 8.81 7.31 14.68
CA VAL A 165 9.36 8.48 13.96
C VAL A 165 10.37 8.05 12.89
N SER A 166 10.71 8.93 11.96
CA SER A 166 11.82 8.67 11.04
C SER A 166 12.68 9.91 10.79
N PHE A 167 13.94 9.70 10.51
CA PHE A 167 14.94 10.75 10.31
C PHE A 167 15.56 10.60 8.92
N GLU A 168 15.56 11.67 8.12
CA GLU A 168 16.41 11.77 6.94
C GLU A 168 17.80 12.23 7.40
N ILE A 169 18.81 11.38 7.25
CA ILE A 169 20.20 11.71 7.56
C ILE A 169 21.07 11.62 6.31
N GLY A 170 22.19 12.33 6.32
CA GLY A 170 23.22 12.25 5.28
C GLY A 170 24.60 12.47 5.88
N ARG A 171 25.64 11.99 5.21
CA ARG A 171 27.02 12.26 5.59
C ARG A 171 27.54 13.48 4.82
N GLY A 172 28.13 14.44 5.53
CA GLY A 172 28.75 15.63 4.94
C GLY A 172 30.15 15.35 4.37
N PRO A 173 30.77 16.33 3.68
CA PRO A 173 32.14 16.22 3.17
C PRO A 173 33.17 16.13 4.31
N ASP A 174 32.82 16.62 5.50
CA ASP A 174 33.56 16.47 6.75
C ASP A 174 33.61 15.01 7.25
N GLY A 175 32.75 14.13 6.71
CA GLY A 175 32.65 12.72 7.04
C GLY A 175 31.69 12.41 8.19
N ASN A 176 31.13 13.44 8.84
CA ASN A 176 30.18 13.30 9.93
C ASN A 176 28.76 13.08 9.43
N TRP A 177 27.88 12.59 10.30
CA TRP A 177 26.45 12.40 10.02
C TRP A 177 25.63 13.59 10.50
N TRP A 178 24.74 14.08 9.64
CA TRP A 178 23.89 15.26 9.85
C TRP A 178 22.42 14.88 9.66
N VAL A 179 21.52 15.48 10.43
CA VAL A 179 20.05 15.33 10.24
C VAL A 179 19.53 16.40 9.30
N LEU A 180 18.96 15.94 8.18
CA LEU A 180 18.44 16.76 7.10
C LEU A 180 16.96 17.14 7.33
N SER A 181 16.17 16.23 7.91
CA SER A 181 14.75 16.44 8.26
C SER A 181 14.27 15.39 9.27
N ASP A 182 13.42 15.83 10.19
CA ASP A 182 12.67 14.99 11.13
C ASP A 182 11.28 14.67 10.58
N ARG A 183 10.76 13.47 10.86
CA ARG A 183 9.39 13.06 10.53
C ARG A 183 8.70 12.41 11.73
N THR A 184 7.67 13.06 12.23
CA THR A 184 6.96 12.80 13.49
C THR A 184 5.44 12.73 13.34
N GLU A 185 4.90 13.00 12.16
CA GLU A 185 3.47 12.92 11.84
C GLU A 185 3.04 11.47 11.54
N ALA A 186 3.26 11.04 10.29
CA ALA A 186 2.82 9.76 9.75
C ALA A 186 3.93 9.13 8.85
N PRO A 187 5.17 8.98 9.36
CA PRO A 187 6.35 8.68 8.55
C PRO A 187 6.26 7.39 7.74
N SER A 188 6.49 7.50 6.43
CA SER A 188 6.45 6.42 5.44
C SER A 188 7.83 5.88 5.06
N GLY A 189 7.85 4.71 4.44
CA GLY A 189 9.04 4.02 3.95
C GLY A 189 9.47 2.78 4.75
N ALA A 190 8.83 2.47 5.89
CA ALA A 190 9.25 1.38 6.77
C ALA A 190 8.97 0.00 6.14
N GLY A 191 7.81 -0.15 5.48
CA GLY A 191 7.49 -1.36 4.72
C GLY A 191 8.31 -1.47 3.43
N PHE A 192 8.68 -0.35 2.82
CA PHE A 192 9.58 -0.31 1.66
C PHE A 192 11.02 -0.72 2.02
N ALA A 193 11.52 -0.33 3.20
CA ALA A 193 12.80 -0.83 3.73
C ALA A 193 12.78 -2.36 3.91
N LEU A 194 11.66 -2.93 4.40
CA LEU A 194 11.53 -4.38 4.54
C LEU A 194 11.45 -5.09 3.19
N GLU A 195 10.70 -4.57 2.23
CA GLU A 195 10.62 -5.15 0.87
C GLU A 195 11.94 -5.03 0.11
N ASN A 196 12.64 -3.89 0.22
CA ASN A 196 14.02 -3.73 -0.26
C ASN A 196 14.91 -4.84 0.32
N ARG A 197 14.83 -5.08 1.64
CA ARG A 197 15.61 -6.14 2.31
C ARG A 197 15.29 -7.55 1.84
N VAL A 198 14.03 -7.86 1.53
CA VAL A 198 13.67 -9.16 0.94
C VAL A 198 14.17 -9.27 -0.51
N ALA A 199 14.11 -8.19 -1.29
CA ALA A 199 14.57 -8.15 -2.67
C ALA A 199 16.09 -8.34 -2.80
N THR A 200 16.90 -7.61 -2.01
CA THR A 200 18.37 -7.76 -1.98
C THR A 200 18.79 -9.12 -1.44
N THR A 201 18.12 -9.65 -0.42
CA THR A 201 18.35 -11.01 0.10
C THR A 201 18.08 -12.07 -0.97
N ARG A 202 17.11 -11.86 -1.87
CA ARG A 202 16.85 -12.76 -3.02
C ARG A 202 17.89 -12.63 -4.14
N ALA A 203 18.52 -11.47 -4.32
CA ALA A 203 19.63 -11.27 -5.26
C ALA A 203 20.97 -11.83 -4.73
N PHE A 204 21.23 -11.69 -3.43
CA PHE A 204 22.52 -11.98 -2.79
C PHE A 204 22.43 -13.04 -1.68
N SER A 205 21.60 -14.06 -1.85
CA SER A 205 21.25 -15.06 -0.82
C SER A 205 22.44 -15.62 -0.03
N ASN A 206 23.54 -15.95 -0.72
CA ASN A 206 24.73 -16.53 -0.10
C ASN A 206 25.48 -15.48 0.74
N LEU A 207 25.70 -14.29 0.17
CA LEU A 207 26.33 -13.17 0.86
C LEU A 207 25.50 -12.69 2.06
N TYR A 208 24.17 -12.71 1.99
CA TYR A 208 23.31 -12.37 3.14
C TYR A 208 23.33 -13.44 4.25
N ALA A 209 23.74 -14.67 3.95
CA ALA A 209 23.96 -15.71 4.94
C ALA A 209 25.36 -15.64 5.60
N GLU A 210 26.36 -15.13 4.87
CA GLU A 210 27.78 -15.03 5.26
C GLU A 210 28.18 -13.65 5.83
N SER A 211 27.50 -12.58 5.43
CA SER A 211 27.57 -11.26 6.06
C SER A 211 26.65 -11.23 7.27
N HIS A 212 27.16 -10.74 8.40
CA HIS A 212 26.39 -10.67 9.64
C HIS A 212 25.47 -9.44 9.66
N VAL A 213 24.51 -9.41 8.72
CA VAL A 213 23.57 -8.28 8.57
C VAL A 213 22.47 -8.38 9.62
N HIS A 214 22.24 -7.29 10.36
CA HIS A 214 21.20 -7.22 11.39
C HIS A 214 19.79 -7.32 10.78
N ARG A 215 18.89 -8.04 11.45
CA ARG A 215 17.52 -8.30 10.96
C ARG A 215 16.55 -7.22 11.40
N LEU A 216 15.81 -6.67 10.44
CA LEU A 216 14.73 -5.69 10.69
C LEU A 216 13.56 -6.28 11.51
N ALA A 217 13.43 -7.62 11.55
CA ALA A 217 12.32 -8.32 12.20
C ALA A 217 12.23 -8.07 13.72
N GLY A 218 13.35 -7.85 14.42
CA GLY A 218 13.35 -7.56 15.87
C GLY A 218 12.62 -6.26 16.18
N PHE A 219 13.07 -5.16 15.59
CA PHE A 219 12.46 -3.82 15.67
C PHE A 219 10.93 -3.84 15.43
N PHE A 220 10.47 -4.55 14.39
CA PHE A 220 9.04 -4.68 14.10
C PHE A 220 8.27 -5.51 15.14
N GLY A 221 8.90 -6.53 15.75
CA GLY A 221 8.32 -7.34 16.81
C GLY A 221 8.19 -6.57 18.11
N GLU A 222 9.24 -5.86 18.51
CA GLU A 222 9.23 -5.05 19.73
C GLU A 222 8.27 -3.87 19.62
N PHE A 223 8.17 -3.24 18.44
CA PHE A 223 7.13 -2.22 18.20
C PHE A 223 5.71 -2.82 18.25
N ARG A 224 5.48 -3.99 17.62
CA ARG A 224 4.21 -4.72 17.70
C ARG A 224 3.82 -5.02 19.15
N ASP A 225 4.77 -5.48 19.97
CA ASP A 225 4.52 -5.92 21.34
C ASP A 225 4.41 -4.74 22.33
N ALA A 226 5.01 -3.59 21.97
CA ALA A 226 4.79 -2.31 22.62
C ALA A 226 3.38 -1.75 22.32
N LEU A 227 2.91 -1.82 21.06
CA LEU A 227 1.53 -1.49 20.70
C LEU A 227 0.51 -2.42 21.39
N GLN A 228 0.83 -3.71 21.56
CA GLN A 228 -0.01 -4.63 22.33
C GLN A 228 -0.14 -4.25 23.81
N SER A 229 0.93 -3.75 24.44
CA SER A 229 0.84 -3.22 25.82
C SER A 229 0.09 -1.90 25.97
N ARG A 230 -0.22 -1.19 24.87
CA ARG A 230 -0.99 0.07 24.88
C ARG A 230 -2.50 -0.12 24.83
N LYS A 231 -3.00 -1.38 24.80
CA LYS A 231 -4.42 -1.68 24.94
C LYS A 231 -4.94 -1.31 26.33
N LEU A 232 -6.02 -0.54 26.40
CA LEU A 232 -6.69 -0.18 27.65
C LEU A 232 -7.52 -1.35 28.21
N HIS A 233 -8.10 -2.16 27.32
CA HIS A 233 -8.82 -3.39 27.66
C HIS A 233 -8.36 -4.58 26.80
N PRO A 234 -8.41 -5.83 27.30
CA PRO A 234 -7.95 -7.01 26.55
C PRO A 234 -8.65 -7.19 25.19
N ASP A 235 -9.95 -6.89 25.13
CA ASP A 235 -10.79 -6.95 23.93
C ASP A 235 -10.53 -5.84 22.91
N ASP A 236 -9.83 -4.77 23.28
CA ASP A 236 -9.56 -3.67 22.35
C ASP A 236 -8.75 -4.17 21.16
N ARG A 237 -9.09 -3.66 19.98
CA ARG A 237 -8.34 -3.97 18.75
C ARG A 237 -7.26 -2.92 18.47
N ILE A 238 -6.27 -3.35 17.69
CA ILE A 238 -5.19 -2.53 17.14
C ILE A 238 -5.40 -2.48 15.63
N ALA A 239 -5.31 -1.28 15.04
CA ALA A 239 -5.44 -1.10 13.61
C ALA A 239 -4.42 -0.09 13.05
N VAL A 240 -4.11 -0.24 11.77
CA VAL A 240 -3.48 0.78 10.94
C VAL A 240 -4.61 1.57 10.29
N LEU A 241 -4.71 2.86 10.61
CA LEU A 241 -5.72 3.77 10.04
C LEU A 241 -5.14 4.45 8.80
N SER A 242 -5.71 4.16 7.64
CA SER A 242 -5.25 4.59 6.32
C SER A 242 -6.21 5.62 5.70
N PRO A 243 -5.71 6.52 4.84
CA PRO A 243 -6.53 7.37 3.95
C PRO A 243 -7.01 6.64 2.67
N GLY A 244 -6.85 5.32 2.61
CA GLY A 244 -7.38 4.48 1.53
C GLY A 244 -6.53 4.42 0.26
N ILE A 245 -7.05 3.69 -0.75
CA ILE A 245 -6.31 3.26 -1.95
C ILE A 245 -5.78 4.42 -2.82
N ALA A 246 -6.30 5.64 -2.64
CA ALA A 246 -5.79 6.82 -3.32
C ALA A 246 -4.37 7.22 -2.89
N ASN A 247 -3.95 6.93 -1.64
CA ASN A 247 -2.67 7.42 -1.14
C ASN A 247 -1.46 6.71 -1.78
N GLU A 248 -0.42 7.49 -2.08
CA GLU A 248 0.82 7.04 -2.73
C GLU A 248 1.59 5.94 -1.99
N THR A 249 1.38 5.81 -0.67
CA THR A 249 1.99 4.80 0.20
C THR A 249 0.99 3.74 0.70
N TYR A 250 -0.24 3.68 0.15
CA TYR A 250 -1.25 2.69 0.55
C TYR A 250 -0.75 1.23 0.52
N PHE A 251 0.15 0.89 -0.42
CA PHE A 251 0.84 -0.41 -0.44
C PHE A 251 1.51 -0.73 0.90
N GLU A 252 2.25 0.23 1.46
CA GLU A 252 2.95 0.09 2.74
C GLU A 252 1.96 -0.16 3.88
N HIS A 253 0.80 0.51 3.86
CA HIS A 253 -0.20 0.41 4.93
C HIS A 253 -0.81 -0.98 4.98
N ALA A 254 -1.25 -1.50 3.84
CA ALA A 254 -1.75 -2.87 3.72
C ALA A 254 -0.67 -3.92 4.01
N TYR A 255 0.57 -3.67 3.56
CA TYR A 255 1.70 -4.57 3.78
C TYR A 255 2.09 -4.67 5.26
N ILE A 256 2.25 -3.55 5.95
CA ILE A 256 2.60 -3.51 7.38
C ILE A 256 1.47 -4.07 8.25
N ALA A 257 0.20 -3.72 7.96
CA ALA A 257 -0.94 -4.30 8.67
C ALA A 257 -0.93 -5.83 8.60
N ARG A 258 -0.71 -6.39 7.40
CA ARG A 258 -0.57 -7.84 7.18
C ARG A 258 0.66 -8.43 7.87
N TYR A 259 1.80 -7.73 7.86
CA TYR A 259 3.07 -8.19 8.46
C TYR A 259 3.02 -8.27 9.99
N LEU A 260 2.34 -7.32 10.65
CA LEU A 260 2.20 -7.28 12.11
C LEU A 260 0.93 -7.97 12.64
N GLY A 261 -0.01 -8.33 11.76
CA GLY A 261 -1.28 -8.98 12.13
C GLY A 261 -2.35 -8.00 12.65
N PHE A 262 -2.27 -6.72 12.28
CA PHE A 262 -3.26 -5.70 12.63
C PHE A 262 -4.37 -5.60 11.57
N MET A 263 -5.48 -4.96 11.92
CA MET A 263 -6.50 -4.60 10.91
C MET A 263 -6.02 -3.39 10.11
N LEU A 264 -6.19 -3.40 8.79
CA LEU A 264 -6.21 -2.18 7.98
C LEU A 264 -7.63 -1.61 8.04
N LEU A 265 -7.77 -0.35 8.42
CA LEU A 265 -9.05 0.37 8.48
C LEU A 265 -8.91 1.74 7.79
N GLU A 266 -10.02 2.26 7.28
CA GLU A 266 -10.15 3.64 6.81
C GLU A 266 -11.12 4.43 7.71
N GLY A 267 -11.20 5.76 7.55
CA GLY A 267 -12.05 6.61 8.41
C GLY A 267 -13.51 6.18 8.48
N GLU A 268 -14.03 5.61 7.39
CA GLU A 268 -15.38 5.04 7.27
C GLU A 268 -15.52 3.57 7.72
N ASP A 269 -14.46 2.92 8.20
CA ASP A 269 -14.60 1.67 8.98
C ASP A 269 -14.92 1.97 10.45
N LEU A 270 -14.75 3.21 10.90
CA LEU A 270 -14.83 3.63 12.30
C LEU A 270 -16.08 4.47 12.65
N THR A 271 -16.38 4.54 13.95
CA THR A 271 -17.36 5.46 14.56
C THR A 271 -16.98 5.70 16.02
N VAL A 272 -17.39 6.83 16.59
CA VAL A 272 -17.23 7.10 18.02
C VAL A 272 -18.59 6.98 18.72
N LEU A 273 -18.65 6.18 19.78
CA LEU A 273 -19.86 5.89 20.54
C LEU A 273 -19.55 5.90 22.04
N GLY A 274 -20.22 6.77 22.80
CA GLY A 274 -19.99 6.92 24.24
C GLY A 274 -18.53 7.29 24.56
N GLY A 275 -17.94 8.19 23.77
CA GLY A 275 -16.54 8.58 23.89
C GLY A 275 -15.52 7.50 23.53
N ARG A 276 -15.91 6.34 22.96
CA ARG A 276 -14.99 5.26 22.55
C ARG A 276 -14.95 5.08 21.04
N VAL A 277 -13.77 4.85 20.47
CA VAL A 277 -13.62 4.46 19.06
C VAL A 277 -14.04 3.00 18.86
N MET A 278 -14.92 2.77 17.88
CA MET A 278 -15.47 1.47 17.52
C MET A 278 -15.29 1.21 16.02
N VAL A 279 -14.91 -0.01 15.63
CA VAL A 279 -14.93 -0.46 14.24
C VAL A 279 -16.29 -1.10 13.90
N ARG A 280 -16.84 -0.76 12.72
CA ARG A 280 -18.00 -1.43 12.12
C ARG A 280 -17.57 -2.80 11.60
N THR A 281 -18.07 -3.87 12.21
CA THR A 281 -17.86 -5.25 11.72
C THR A 281 -19.18 -5.93 11.43
N VAL A 282 -19.14 -6.94 10.57
CA VAL A 282 -20.29 -7.84 10.29
C VAL A 282 -20.79 -8.62 11.51
N ALA A 283 -20.09 -8.55 12.65
CA ALA A 283 -20.52 -9.07 13.96
C ALA A 283 -20.91 -7.95 14.96
N GLY A 284 -21.29 -6.77 14.44
CA GLY A 284 -21.59 -5.56 15.21
C GLY A 284 -20.35 -4.71 15.53
N LEU A 285 -20.54 -3.64 16.30
CA LEU A 285 -19.42 -2.77 16.73
C LEU A 285 -18.44 -3.52 17.64
N LYS A 286 -17.13 -3.25 17.49
CA LYS A 286 -16.05 -3.72 18.37
C LYS A 286 -15.12 -2.56 18.74
N PRO A 287 -14.59 -2.48 19.97
CA PRO A 287 -13.72 -1.36 20.38
C PRO A 287 -12.34 -1.42 19.73
N VAL A 288 -11.79 -0.24 19.44
CA VAL A 288 -10.41 -0.06 18.96
C VAL A 288 -9.69 0.84 19.95
N GLY A 289 -8.67 0.29 20.64
CA GLY A 289 -7.93 1.01 21.68
C GLY A 289 -6.61 1.60 21.20
N VAL A 290 -6.10 1.15 20.05
CA VAL A 290 -4.84 1.65 19.46
C VAL A 290 -4.99 1.82 17.94
N LEU A 291 -4.72 3.02 17.44
CA LEU A 291 -4.71 3.38 16.02
C LEU A 291 -3.32 3.87 15.59
N TRP A 292 -2.63 3.11 14.74
CA TRP A 292 -1.45 3.63 14.04
C TRP A 292 -1.92 4.43 12.83
N ARG A 293 -1.92 5.76 12.92
CA ARG A 293 -2.40 6.63 11.84
C ARG A 293 -1.38 6.73 10.70
N ARG A 294 -1.91 6.80 9.48
CA ARG A 294 -1.17 6.96 8.22
C ARG A 294 -1.72 8.12 7.38
N LEU A 295 -2.28 9.12 8.06
CA LEU A 295 -2.84 10.35 7.51
C LEU A 295 -2.55 11.52 8.44
N ASP A 296 -2.48 12.70 7.85
CA ASP A 296 -2.02 13.94 8.48
C ASP A 296 -3.07 14.45 9.50
N ALA A 297 -2.61 15.05 10.61
CA ALA A 297 -3.40 15.13 11.82
C ALA A 297 -4.67 15.98 11.64
N ALA A 298 -4.59 17.05 10.84
CA ALA A 298 -5.72 17.92 10.53
C ALA A 298 -6.90 17.16 9.89
N PHE A 299 -6.66 16.04 9.21
CA PHE A 299 -7.70 15.26 8.54
C PHE A 299 -8.34 14.20 9.44
N ALA A 300 -7.86 13.98 10.67
CA ALA A 300 -8.31 12.86 11.50
C ALA A 300 -9.77 12.97 12.01
N ASP A 301 -10.29 14.19 12.21
CA ASP A 301 -11.66 14.42 12.69
C ASP A 301 -12.30 15.63 11.98
N PRO A 302 -13.35 15.41 11.16
CA PRO A 302 -14.02 16.50 10.46
C PRO A 302 -14.94 17.36 11.35
N LEU A 303 -15.23 16.97 12.60
CA LEU A 303 -16.03 17.82 13.50
C LEU A 303 -15.19 18.92 14.14
N GLU A 304 -13.95 18.60 14.54
CA GLU A 304 -13.11 19.49 15.35
C GLU A 304 -11.87 20.04 14.63
N LEU A 305 -11.42 19.41 13.54
CA LEU A 305 -10.18 19.78 12.84
C LEU A 305 -10.46 20.33 11.43
N ASN A 306 -10.60 19.46 10.43
CA ASN A 306 -10.87 19.86 9.04
C ASN A 306 -12.22 19.34 8.54
N GLN A 307 -13.22 20.22 8.46
CA GLN A 307 -14.58 19.93 7.98
C GLN A 307 -14.66 19.44 6.51
N SER A 308 -13.59 19.59 5.73
CA SER A 308 -13.47 19.02 4.37
C SER A 308 -12.83 17.61 4.33
N SER A 309 -12.50 17.01 5.48
CA SER A 309 -11.94 15.67 5.54
C SER A 309 -12.99 14.59 5.28
N HIS A 310 -12.77 13.81 4.21
CA HIS A 310 -13.50 12.58 3.91
C HIS A 310 -12.76 11.30 4.36
N ILE A 311 -11.58 11.43 4.98
CA ILE A 311 -10.70 10.30 5.37
C ILE A 311 -10.57 10.11 6.90
N GLY A 312 -11.06 11.07 7.68
CA GLY A 312 -11.12 10.99 9.14
C GLY A 312 -12.38 10.29 9.67
N THR A 313 -12.54 10.29 10.99
CA THR A 313 -13.74 9.79 11.67
C THR A 313 -14.29 10.86 12.61
N PRO A 314 -15.57 11.26 12.49
CA PRO A 314 -16.22 12.19 13.42
C PRO A 314 -16.05 11.77 14.88
N GLY A 315 -15.55 12.69 15.72
CA GLY A 315 -15.43 12.50 17.17
C GLY A 315 -14.15 11.81 17.65
N ILE A 316 -13.17 11.55 16.77
CA ILE A 316 -11.84 11.04 17.18
C ILE A 316 -11.17 11.95 18.22
N VAL A 317 -11.35 13.28 18.15
CA VAL A 317 -10.78 14.22 19.12
C VAL A 317 -11.51 14.14 20.47
N GLU A 318 -12.83 13.92 20.49
CA GLU A 318 -13.58 13.62 21.72
C GLU A 318 -13.04 12.33 22.38
N ALA A 319 -12.85 11.26 21.60
CA ALA A 319 -12.34 9.98 22.10
C ALA A 319 -10.91 10.07 22.66
N LEU A 320 -10.04 10.88 22.03
CA LEU A 320 -8.73 11.22 22.56
C LEU A 320 -8.83 11.96 23.91
N ARG A 321 -9.69 12.97 24.04
CA ARG A 321 -9.90 13.70 25.31
C ARG A 321 -10.48 12.82 26.40
N ALA A 322 -11.30 11.83 26.05
CA ALA A 322 -11.81 10.81 26.95
C ALA A 322 -10.75 9.76 27.35
N GLY A 323 -9.56 9.79 26.75
CA GLY A 323 -8.49 8.82 27.00
C GLY A 323 -8.82 7.40 26.57
N SER A 324 -9.79 7.20 25.65
CA SER A 324 -10.32 5.88 25.29
C SER A 324 -9.62 5.20 24.13
N VAL A 325 -8.68 5.90 23.49
CA VAL A 325 -7.88 5.43 22.35
C VAL A 325 -6.47 6.05 22.42
N SER A 326 -5.45 5.24 22.14
CA SER A 326 -4.10 5.71 21.83
C SER A 326 -3.96 5.87 20.31
N ILE A 327 -3.54 7.03 19.83
CA ILE A 327 -3.21 7.25 18.41
C ILE A 327 -1.71 7.44 18.28
N VAL A 328 -1.12 6.68 17.35
CA VAL A 328 0.31 6.56 17.10
C VAL A 328 0.65 7.11 15.72
N ASN A 329 1.45 8.16 15.57
CA ASN A 329 1.78 9.14 16.62
C ASN A 329 0.54 9.99 16.97
N ALA A 330 0.60 10.71 18.09
CA ALA A 330 -0.48 11.59 18.51
C ALA A 330 -0.87 12.61 17.41
N LEU A 331 -2.08 13.16 17.49
CA LEU A 331 -2.48 14.25 16.59
C LEU A 331 -1.69 15.52 16.96
N GLY A 332 -1.39 16.35 15.96
CA GLY A 332 -0.65 17.61 16.14
C GLY A 332 0.88 17.47 16.20
N THR A 333 1.43 16.25 16.09
CA THR A 333 2.89 16.00 16.10
C THR A 333 3.62 16.46 14.85
N GLY A 334 2.91 16.80 13.77
CA GLY A 334 3.49 17.40 12.56
C GLY A 334 4.21 18.73 12.84
N ILE A 335 3.86 19.44 13.92
CA ILE A 335 4.48 20.73 14.25
C ILE A 335 6.00 20.61 14.48
N VAL A 336 6.52 19.47 14.91
CA VAL A 336 7.97 19.28 15.07
C VAL A 336 8.68 18.74 13.83
N GLU A 337 7.98 18.56 12.70
CA GLU A 337 8.60 18.46 11.36
C GLU A 337 8.93 19.85 10.75
N THR A 338 8.46 20.94 11.37
CA THR A 338 8.63 22.33 10.89
C THR A 338 10.10 22.66 10.62
N ARG A 339 10.46 22.89 9.35
CA ARG A 339 11.84 23.19 8.92
C ARG A 339 12.51 24.31 9.73
N ALA A 340 11.79 25.37 10.08
CA ALA A 340 12.34 26.46 10.88
C ALA A 340 12.64 26.09 12.36
N PHE A 341 12.06 25.03 12.93
CA PHE A 341 12.40 24.58 14.29
C PHE A 341 13.87 24.14 14.38
N LEU A 342 14.46 23.65 13.28
CA LEU A 342 15.85 23.19 13.21
C LEU A 342 16.85 24.27 13.69
N ALA A 343 16.56 25.56 13.47
CA ALA A 343 17.37 26.67 13.94
C ALA A 343 17.44 26.79 15.48
N PHE A 344 16.39 26.36 16.18
CA PHE A 344 16.24 26.49 17.63
C PHE A 344 16.60 25.20 18.38
N LEU A 345 16.53 24.03 17.72
CA LEU A 345 16.81 22.73 18.34
C LEU A 345 18.15 22.63 19.10
N PRO A 346 19.26 23.31 18.73
CA PRO A 346 20.49 23.26 19.54
C PRO A 346 20.32 23.87 20.93
N ALA A 347 19.79 25.11 21.01
CA ALA A 347 19.54 25.79 22.28
C ALA A 347 18.46 25.07 23.11
N ILE A 348 17.44 24.53 22.44
CA ILE A 348 16.38 23.73 23.07
C ILE A 348 16.94 22.39 23.61
N CYS A 349 17.90 21.76 22.93
CA CYS A 349 18.59 20.56 23.41
C CYS A 349 19.34 20.84 24.72
N HIS A 350 20.15 21.90 24.73
CA HIS A 350 20.89 22.33 25.92
C HIS A 350 19.94 22.62 27.09
N HIS A 351 18.82 23.31 26.86
CA HIS A 351 17.83 23.64 27.90
C HIS A 351 17.02 22.42 28.40
N LEU A 352 16.55 21.53 27.52
CA LEU A 352 15.65 20.42 27.89
C LEU A 352 16.33 19.11 28.30
N LEU A 353 17.61 18.93 27.92
CA LEU A 353 18.40 17.73 28.21
C LEU A 353 19.69 18.02 29.01
N GLY A 354 20.22 19.25 29.00
CA GLY A 354 21.54 19.55 29.56
C GLY A 354 22.70 18.99 28.73
N GLU A 355 22.45 18.63 27.48
CA GLU A 355 23.42 18.04 26.55
C GLU A 355 23.42 18.82 25.23
N GLU A 356 24.58 18.85 24.55
CA GLU A 356 24.66 19.23 23.14
C GLU A 356 24.09 18.14 22.22
N GLN A 357 23.75 18.51 20.98
CA GLN A 357 23.25 17.55 19.98
C GLN A 357 24.34 16.54 19.59
N LYS A 358 24.08 15.26 19.83
CA LYS A 358 24.95 14.13 19.44
C LYS A 358 24.94 13.86 17.93
N LEU A 359 23.90 14.32 17.23
CA LEU A 359 23.81 14.35 15.77
C LEU A 359 23.28 15.73 15.34
N PRO A 360 24.13 16.61 14.75
CA PRO A 360 23.74 17.98 14.41
C PRO A 360 22.71 18.02 13.29
N SER A 361 21.93 19.09 13.25
CA SER A 361 21.13 19.44 12.06
C SER A 361 21.95 20.21 11.04
N ILE A 362 21.49 20.17 9.78
CA ILE A 362 21.93 21.10 8.74
C ILE A 362 21.76 22.56 9.19
N ALA A 363 22.75 23.41 8.89
CA ALA A 363 22.76 24.80 9.32
C ALA A 363 21.54 25.54 8.75
N THR A 364 20.75 26.16 9.64
CA THR A 364 19.38 26.64 9.36
C THR A 364 19.14 27.96 10.08
N TRP A 365 18.61 28.96 9.36
CA TRP A 365 18.37 30.32 9.85
C TRP A 365 16.94 30.76 9.50
N TRP A 366 16.11 31.06 10.51
CA TRP A 366 14.76 31.57 10.29
C TRP A 366 14.77 33.08 9.99
N CYS A 367 14.30 33.46 8.81
CA CYS A 367 14.38 34.84 8.31
C CYS A 367 13.40 35.81 9.01
N GLY A 368 12.63 35.33 10.00
CA GLY A 368 11.78 36.15 10.86
C GLY A 368 12.57 36.94 11.91
N GLN A 369 13.82 36.55 12.20
CA GLN A 369 14.73 37.31 13.04
C GLN A 369 15.68 38.19 12.19
N PRO A 370 15.99 39.44 12.60
CA PRO A 370 16.78 40.35 11.76
C PRO A 370 18.20 39.88 11.44
N ALA A 371 18.95 39.38 12.42
CA ALA A 371 20.36 39.01 12.23
C ALA A 371 20.50 37.74 11.37
N GLU A 372 19.62 36.76 11.59
CA GLU A 372 19.49 35.53 10.82
C GLU A 372 19.11 35.83 9.36
N ARG A 373 18.21 36.78 9.14
CA ARG A 373 17.87 37.28 7.81
C ARG A 373 19.04 37.99 7.12
N GLU A 374 19.76 38.84 7.83
CA GLU A 374 20.96 39.52 7.32
C GLU A 374 22.05 38.50 6.95
N GLN A 375 22.25 37.46 7.77
CA GLN A 375 23.17 36.35 7.49
C GLN A 375 22.78 35.57 6.21
N VAL A 376 21.50 35.27 6.01
CA VAL A 376 21.01 34.62 4.77
C VAL A 376 21.17 35.52 3.55
N ALA A 377 20.88 36.83 3.66
CA ALA A 377 21.06 37.78 2.57
C ALA A 377 22.54 38.00 2.19
N ALA A 378 23.44 37.99 3.18
CA ALA A 378 24.87 38.20 2.97
C ALA A 378 25.61 36.99 2.35
N ASN A 379 25.06 35.78 2.48
CA ASN A 379 25.67 34.52 2.02
C ASN A 379 24.77 33.78 0.99
N LEU A 380 23.94 34.54 0.27
CA LEU A 380 22.85 34.05 -0.59
C LEU A 380 23.28 32.94 -1.57
N ASP A 381 24.48 33.05 -2.15
CA ASP A 381 25.07 32.09 -3.08
C ASP A 381 25.27 30.69 -2.47
N ARG A 382 25.39 30.59 -1.15
CA ARG A 382 25.54 29.34 -0.39
C ARG A 382 24.26 28.88 0.30
N MET A 383 23.14 29.55 0.06
CA MET A 383 21.86 29.28 0.73
C MET A 383 20.85 28.62 -0.21
N VAL A 384 20.11 27.64 0.32
CA VAL A 384 18.79 27.25 -0.16
C VAL A 384 17.75 28.02 0.66
N ILE A 385 16.84 28.74 0.02
CA ILE A 385 15.76 29.47 0.71
C ILE A 385 14.43 28.80 0.37
N GLY A 386 13.60 28.56 1.39
CA GLY A 386 12.28 27.97 1.23
C GLY A 386 11.33 28.28 2.40
N PRO A 387 10.13 27.67 2.43
CA PRO A 387 9.11 27.98 3.44
C PRO A 387 9.52 27.52 4.85
N ALA A 388 9.37 28.41 5.83
CA ALA A 388 9.65 28.14 7.25
C ALA A 388 8.79 27.01 7.83
N TYR A 389 7.52 26.93 7.39
CA TYR A 389 6.52 25.96 7.84
C TYR A 389 6.49 24.66 7.03
N ALA A 390 7.46 24.43 6.13
CA ALA A 390 7.53 23.17 5.39
C ALA A 390 7.86 22.01 6.32
N THR A 391 7.07 20.93 6.26
CA THR A 391 7.34 19.65 6.96
C THR A 391 8.23 18.71 6.14
N ARG A 392 8.53 19.07 4.88
CA ARG A 392 9.38 18.30 3.97
C ARG A 392 10.80 18.88 3.90
N PRO A 393 11.86 18.07 3.73
CA PRO A 393 13.19 18.60 3.41
C PRO A 393 13.15 19.35 2.07
N PHE A 394 14.07 20.29 1.87
CA PHE A 394 14.11 21.15 0.68
C PHE A 394 14.29 20.40 -0.65
N PHE A 395 14.74 19.14 -0.60
CA PHE A 395 14.86 18.26 -1.77
C PHE A 395 13.64 17.36 -2.04
N ASP A 396 12.55 17.53 -1.29
CA ASP A 396 11.31 16.71 -1.36
C ASP A 396 10.04 17.59 -1.23
N ASP A 397 10.17 18.91 -1.43
CA ASP A 397 9.11 19.91 -1.21
C ASP A 397 8.40 20.40 -2.49
N ASN A 398 8.49 19.62 -3.57
CA ASN A 398 7.91 19.92 -4.89
C ASN A 398 8.45 21.20 -5.56
N GLY A 399 9.66 21.64 -5.21
CA GLY A 399 10.30 22.82 -5.82
C GLY A 399 9.87 24.13 -5.17
N GLN A 400 9.45 24.11 -3.90
CA GLN A 400 9.17 25.31 -3.12
C GLN A 400 10.45 25.97 -2.58
N SER A 401 11.55 25.22 -2.52
CA SER A 401 12.88 25.76 -2.21
C SER A 401 13.66 26.17 -3.45
N VAL A 402 14.32 27.32 -3.39
CA VAL A 402 15.20 27.86 -4.43
C VAL A 402 16.65 27.91 -3.97
N LEU A 403 17.58 27.59 -4.87
CA LEU A 403 19.01 27.81 -4.66
C LEU A 403 19.34 29.28 -4.90
N GLY A 404 19.89 29.98 -3.91
CA GLY A 404 20.16 31.42 -3.98
C GLY A 404 21.13 31.81 -5.09
N ALA A 405 22.08 30.93 -5.44
CA ALA A 405 22.96 31.10 -6.61
C ALA A 405 22.24 31.06 -7.98
N THR A 406 20.96 30.66 -8.04
CA THR A 406 20.14 30.73 -9.28
C THR A 406 19.30 32.01 -9.38
N LEU A 407 19.34 32.87 -8.37
CA LEU A 407 18.65 34.16 -8.38
C LEU A 407 19.55 35.22 -9.01
N ASP A 408 19.02 35.96 -9.99
CA ASP A 408 19.77 36.96 -10.77
C ASP A 408 20.40 38.03 -9.85
N GLU A 409 21.64 38.44 -10.13
CA GLU A 409 22.31 39.50 -9.38
C GLU A 409 21.57 40.84 -9.48
N ASN A 410 20.88 41.10 -10.58
CA ASN A 410 20.01 42.27 -10.75
C ASN A 410 18.79 42.23 -9.81
N ALA A 411 18.44 41.06 -9.28
CA ALA A 411 17.35 40.87 -8.32
C ALA A 411 17.79 41.00 -6.85
N ARG A 412 19.08 41.21 -6.52
CA ARG A 412 19.54 41.31 -5.12
C ARG A 412 18.76 42.33 -4.28
N ALA A 413 18.30 43.44 -4.88
CA ALA A 413 17.42 44.40 -4.22
C ALA A 413 16.03 43.79 -3.88
N SER A 414 15.36 43.17 -4.86
CA SER A 414 14.06 42.54 -4.63
C SER A 414 14.13 41.28 -3.75
N ILE A 415 15.30 40.65 -3.62
CA ILE A 415 15.55 39.55 -2.66
C ILE A 415 15.66 40.11 -1.23
N ALA A 416 16.32 41.25 -1.03
CA ALA A 416 16.32 41.95 0.25
C ALA A 416 14.91 42.44 0.64
N ASP A 417 14.13 42.95 -0.32
CA ASP A 417 12.72 43.32 -0.11
C ASP A 417 11.84 42.09 0.18
N TRP A 418 12.06 40.97 -0.51
CA TRP A 418 11.34 39.70 -0.30
C TRP A 418 11.61 39.12 1.08
N LEU A 419 12.87 39.00 1.49
CA LEU A 419 13.26 38.64 2.86
C LEU A 419 12.76 39.69 3.88
N GLY A 420 12.67 40.95 3.47
CA GLY A 420 12.09 42.07 4.22
C GLY A 420 10.62 41.83 4.59
N ALA A 421 9.80 41.50 3.59
CA ALA A 421 8.35 41.33 3.70
C ALA A 421 7.91 39.92 4.18
N GLU A 422 8.49 38.87 3.61
CA GLU A 422 8.11 37.47 3.84
C GLU A 422 9.02 36.74 4.85
N GLY A 423 9.97 37.43 5.49
CA GLY A 423 10.99 36.81 6.34
C GLY A 423 10.45 35.83 7.39
N GLY A 424 9.34 36.15 8.05
CA GLY A 424 8.69 35.26 9.03
C GLY A 424 8.15 33.94 8.44
N ASN A 425 7.92 33.89 7.13
CA ASN A 425 7.47 32.73 6.38
C ASN A 425 8.62 31.98 5.69
N LEU A 426 9.87 32.46 5.82
CA LEU A 426 11.04 31.95 5.11
C LEU A 426 12.13 31.42 6.04
N VAL A 427 12.91 30.47 5.54
CA VAL A 427 14.08 29.92 6.20
C VAL A 427 15.19 29.71 5.17
N GLY A 428 16.41 30.13 5.52
CA GLY A 428 17.63 29.81 4.77
C GLY A 428 18.30 28.59 5.37
N GLN A 429 18.83 27.70 4.52
CA GLN A 429 19.63 26.55 4.91
C GLN A 429 20.89 26.49 4.06
N GLU A 430 22.02 26.06 4.63
CA GLU A 430 23.26 25.95 3.85
C GLU A 430 23.16 24.83 2.80
N VAL A 431 23.76 25.05 1.62
CA VAL A 431 23.85 24.04 0.56
C VAL A 431 24.77 22.90 1.02
N VAL A 432 24.18 21.83 1.56
CA VAL A 432 24.93 20.64 1.97
C VAL A 432 25.18 19.72 0.77
N THR A 433 26.45 19.39 0.55
CA THR A 433 26.88 18.33 -0.35
C THR A 433 26.83 16.98 0.37
N LEU A 434 26.17 16.00 -0.24
CA LEU A 434 25.98 14.68 0.36
C LEU A 434 27.02 13.67 -0.13
N SER A 435 27.34 12.71 0.73
CA SER A 435 28.21 11.57 0.42
C SER A 435 27.72 10.73 -0.76
N THR A 436 28.67 10.20 -1.53
CA THR A 436 28.38 9.23 -2.60
C THR A 436 28.38 7.78 -2.13
N THR A 437 27.57 6.94 -2.76
CA THR A 437 27.58 5.49 -2.61
C THR A 437 27.57 4.83 -4.00
N PRO A 438 28.16 3.63 -4.17
CA PRO A 438 28.12 2.90 -5.42
C PRO A 438 26.71 2.47 -5.84
N ALA A 439 26.24 2.97 -6.97
CA ALA A 439 25.02 2.53 -7.65
C ALA A 439 25.35 1.77 -8.94
N TRP A 440 24.54 0.76 -9.30
CA TRP A 440 24.72 0.05 -10.58
C TRP A 440 24.02 0.79 -11.73
N VAL A 441 24.80 1.45 -12.58
CA VAL A 441 24.30 2.33 -13.65
C VAL A 441 24.91 1.87 -14.98
N ARG A 442 24.06 1.43 -15.92
CA ARG A 442 24.46 1.02 -17.29
C ARG A 442 25.62 0.00 -17.34
N GLY A 443 25.56 -1.03 -16.49
CA GLY A 443 26.53 -2.14 -16.51
C GLY A 443 27.81 -1.91 -15.69
N ARG A 444 27.88 -0.85 -14.88
CA ARG A 444 29.03 -0.54 -14.02
C ARG A 444 28.60 0.06 -12.68
N LEU A 445 29.48 -0.01 -11.67
CA LEU A 445 29.34 0.82 -10.48
C LEU A 445 29.64 2.29 -10.84
N THR A 446 28.88 3.22 -10.29
CA THR A 446 29.04 4.68 -10.52
C THR A 446 28.66 5.42 -9.23
N PRO A 447 29.42 6.43 -8.79
CA PRO A 447 29.09 7.19 -7.58
C PRO A 447 27.77 7.93 -7.76
N ARG A 448 26.92 7.89 -6.73
CA ARG A 448 25.69 8.69 -6.66
C ARG A 448 25.46 9.23 -5.25
N PRO A 449 25.01 10.49 -5.09
CA PRO A 449 24.71 11.05 -3.77
C PRO A 449 23.57 10.28 -3.11
N MET A 450 23.56 10.24 -1.78
CA MET A 450 22.50 9.61 -1.02
C MET A 450 22.02 10.39 0.22
N SER A 451 20.74 10.22 0.53
CA SER A 451 20.21 10.37 1.90
C SER A 451 19.76 9.00 2.43
N LEU A 452 19.66 8.87 3.75
CA LEU A 452 19.22 7.66 4.43
C LEU A 452 18.01 7.97 5.31
N ARG A 453 16.88 7.31 5.07
CA ARG A 453 15.74 7.35 6.00
C ARG A 453 15.87 6.23 7.03
N VAL A 454 16.07 6.63 8.28
CA VAL A 454 16.15 5.77 9.47
C VAL A 454 14.84 5.82 10.24
N PHE A 455 14.39 4.69 10.79
CA PHE A 455 13.16 4.62 11.59
C PHE A 455 13.48 4.39 13.08
N ALA A 456 12.68 4.98 13.97
CA ALA A 456 12.78 4.79 15.41
C ALA A 456 11.40 4.50 16.02
N ALA A 457 11.36 3.61 17.01
CA ALA A 457 10.13 3.15 17.65
C ALA A 457 10.26 3.17 19.19
N ARG A 458 9.22 3.63 19.88
CA ARG A 458 9.15 3.65 21.36
C ARG A 458 8.62 2.33 21.88
N THR A 459 9.53 1.45 22.29
CA THR A 459 9.25 0.16 22.95
C THR A 459 8.90 0.38 24.42
N ARG A 460 8.93 -0.67 25.26
CA ARG A 460 8.77 -0.54 26.72
C ARG A 460 10.05 -0.04 27.40
N ASP A 461 11.20 -0.28 26.79
CA ASP A 461 12.53 -0.04 27.35
C ASP A 461 13.17 1.25 26.80
N GLY A 462 12.43 2.04 26.02
CA GLY A 462 12.84 3.33 25.46
C GLY A 462 12.68 3.39 23.93
N TRP A 463 13.47 4.25 23.29
CA TRP A 463 13.56 4.28 21.83
C TRP A 463 14.53 3.22 21.31
N GLN A 464 14.08 2.46 20.32
CA GLN A 464 14.94 1.65 19.47
C GLN A 464 15.04 2.26 18.07
N ILE A 465 16.22 2.15 17.48
CA ILE A 465 16.51 2.52 16.10
C ILE A 465 16.49 1.25 15.24
N MET A 466 15.79 1.29 14.11
CA MET A 466 15.79 0.19 13.15
C MET A 466 17.24 -0.09 12.70
N PRO A 467 17.72 -1.36 12.71
CA PRO A 467 19.08 -1.67 12.27
C PRO A 467 19.16 -1.72 10.73
N GLY A 468 19.02 -0.54 10.12
CA GLY A 468 18.91 -0.31 8.70
C GLY A 468 17.86 0.77 8.39
N GLY A 469 17.32 0.72 7.18
CA GLY A 469 16.38 1.70 6.65
C GLY A 469 16.30 1.53 5.13
N PHE A 470 16.10 2.62 4.40
CA PHE A 470 16.39 2.65 2.97
C PHE A 470 17.11 3.96 2.61
N ALA A 471 18.04 3.87 1.66
CA ALA A 471 18.73 5.05 1.14
C ALA A 471 18.05 5.53 -0.15
N ARG A 472 17.87 6.84 -0.27
CA ARG A 472 17.45 7.52 -1.50
C ARG A 472 18.71 7.87 -2.28
N ILE A 473 18.85 7.34 -3.49
CA ILE A 473 20.03 7.47 -4.34
C ILE A 473 19.71 8.41 -5.50
N GLY A 474 20.45 9.50 -5.66
CA GLY A 474 20.23 10.46 -6.75
C GLY A 474 20.41 9.85 -8.15
N SER A 475 19.75 10.44 -9.15
CA SER A 475 19.88 10.01 -10.56
C SER A 475 21.05 10.68 -11.30
N GLY A 476 21.28 11.97 -11.05
CA GLY A 476 22.33 12.79 -11.67
C GLY A 476 23.72 12.63 -11.05
N ASP A 477 24.69 13.35 -11.61
CA ASP A 477 26.07 13.45 -11.09
C ASP A 477 26.23 14.62 -10.07
N ASP A 478 25.23 15.49 -9.96
CA ASP A 478 25.19 16.59 -8.98
C ASP A 478 24.94 16.06 -7.57
N VAL A 479 25.84 16.40 -6.65
CA VAL A 479 25.90 15.95 -5.26
C VAL A 479 25.34 16.95 -4.24
N ALA A 480 24.92 18.15 -4.69
CA ALA A 480 24.17 19.06 -3.83
C ALA A 480 22.83 18.41 -3.47
N ALA A 481 22.45 18.41 -2.18
CA ALA A 481 21.24 17.71 -1.71
C ALA A 481 19.96 18.10 -2.49
N ILE A 482 19.86 19.35 -2.97
CA ILE A 482 18.72 19.84 -3.77
C ILE A 482 18.54 19.08 -5.09
N ALA A 483 19.62 18.54 -5.69
CA ALA A 483 19.56 17.77 -6.93
C ALA A 483 18.79 16.44 -6.79
N MET A 484 18.57 15.96 -5.55
CA MET A 484 17.73 14.78 -5.30
C MET A 484 16.26 14.98 -5.72
N GLN A 485 15.79 16.23 -5.91
CA GLN A 485 14.48 16.54 -6.50
C GLN A 485 14.29 15.92 -7.90
N ALA A 486 15.36 15.67 -8.67
CA ALA A 486 15.30 15.11 -10.02
C ALA A 486 14.85 13.63 -10.06
N GLY A 487 14.56 13.02 -8.92
CA GLY A 487 14.20 11.62 -8.77
C GLY A 487 15.43 10.71 -8.65
N GLY A 488 15.18 9.48 -8.21
CA GLY A 488 16.24 8.56 -7.79
C GLY A 488 15.78 7.12 -7.63
N THR A 489 16.68 6.26 -7.18
CA THR A 489 16.40 4.86 -6.81
C THR A 489 16.44 4.67 -5.29
N ALA A 490 15.82 3.61 -4.78
CA ALA A 490 15.81 3.27 -3.37
C ALA A 490 16.70 2.04 -3.12
N ALA A 491 17.75 2.18 -2.30
CA ALA A 491 18.61 1.08 -1.88
C ALA A 491 18.17 0.51 -0.52
N ASP A 492 18.43 -0.78 -0.30
CA ASP A 492 18.48 -1.38 1.03
C ASP A 492 19.73 -0.90 1.78
N VAL A 493 19.69 -0.92 3.11
CA VAL A 493 20.77 -0.46 3.99
C VAL A 493 21.12 -1.58 4.96
N TRP A 494 22.34 -2.08 4.85
CA TRP A 494 22.88 -3.20 5.63
C TRP A 494 23.76 -2.66 6.75
N ILE A 495 23.28 -2.78 7.99
CA ILE A 495 24.13 -2.67 9.17
C ILE A 495 24.81 -4.03 9.36
N VAL A 496 26.13 -4.07 9.42
CA VAL A 496 26.94 -5.30 9.40
C VAL A 496 27.84 -5.37 10.63
N SER A 497 27.76 -6.50 11.36
CA SER A 497 28.62 -6.78 12.51
C SER A 497 29.90 -7.54 12.13
N ASP A 498 30.97 -7.37 12.92
CA ASP A 498 32.14 -8.25 12.84
C ASP A 498 31.86 -9.68 13.37
N ARG A 499 30.79 -9.88 14.14
CA ARG A 499 30.38 -11.16 14.75
C ARG A 499 29.03 -11.67 14.23
N PRO A 500 28.74 -12.99 14.36
CA PRO A 500 27.42 -13.52 14.07
C PRO A 500 26.32 -12.82 14.89
N VAL A 501 25.39 -12.15 14.20
CA VAL A 501 24.24 -11.47 14.82
C VAL A 501 23.13 -12.48 15.13
N GLU A 502 22.42 -12.27 16.24
CA GLU A 502 21.27 -13.08 16.63
C GLU A 502 20.15 -13.06 15.57
N ARG A 503 19.50 -14.21 15.36
CA ARG A 503 18.48 -14.38 14.32
C ARG A 503 17.06 -14.21 14.85
N THR A 504 16.81 -13.05 15.47
CA THR A 504 15.48 -12.65 15.96
C THR A 504 14.40 -12.83 14.89
N THR A 505 13.22 -13.27 15.33
CA THR A 505 12.10 -13.71 14.49
C THR A 505 10.79 -13.18 15.07
N LEU A 506 9.81 -12.86 14.21
CA LEU A 506 8.47 -12.42 14.65
C LEU A 506 7.60 -13.56 15.20
N LEU A 507 7.99 -14.82 14.94
CA LEU A 507 7.35 -15.99 15.54
C LEU A 507 7.56 -15.93 17.08
N PRO A 508 6.50 -15.95 17.89
CA PRO A 508 6.64 -15.98 19.34
C PRO A 508 7.30 -17.29 19.80
N ALA A 509 7.91 -17.27 20.99
CA ALA A 509 8.25 -18.50 21.69
C ALA A 509 6.96 -19.31 21.99
N GLU A 510 7.04 -20.65 21.92
CA GLU A 510 5.88 -21.55 22.09
C GLU A 510 5.46 -21.70 23.57
N GLU A 511 5.01 -20.60 24.18
CA GLU A 511 4.47 -20.61 25.56
C GLU A 511 2.93 -20.64 25.58
N SER A 512 2.26 -19.93 24.65
CA SER A 512 0.81 -20.02 24.42
C SER A 512 0.42 -19.45 23.06
N PHE A 513 -0.77 -19.81 22.55
CA PHE A 513 -1.34 -19.18 21.35
C PHE A 513 -2.83 -18.86 21.54
N THR A 514 -3.26 -17.70 21.03
CA THR A 514 -4.66 -17.27 21.06
C THR A 514 -5.24 -17.33 19.66
N ARG A 515 -6.24 -18.19 19.42
CA ARG A 515 -6.90 -18.27 18.10
C ARG A 515 -7.84 -17.08 17.91
N ASN A 516 -7.51 -16.18 16.99
CA ASN A 516 -8.40 -15.08 16.60
C ASN A 516 -9.74 -15.63 16.08
N MET A 517 -10.85 -15.12 16.64
CA MET A 517 -12.19 -15.61 16.39
C MET A 517 -12.80 -15.06 15.08
N PRO A 518 -13.52 -15.86 14.29
CA PRO A 518 -14.21 -15.39 13.08
C PRO A 518 -15.34 -14.42 13.45
N GLY A 519 -15.23 -13.18 12.98
CA GLY A 519 -16.21 -12.12 13.24
C GLY A 519 -15.66 -10.70 13.16
N SER A 520 -14.35 -10.51 13.34
CA SER A 520 -13.68 -9.19 13.23
C SER A 520 -13.40 -8.75 11.78
N LEU A 521 -14.33 -8.99 10.87
CA LEU A 521 -14.25 -8.52 9.48
C LEU A 521 -14.93 -7.14 9.39
N PRO A 522 -14.22 -6.05 9.01
CA PRO A 522 -14.83 -4.74 8.82
C PRO A 522 -15.94 -4.80 7.76
N SER A 523 -17.02 -4.05 7.97
CA SER A 523 -18.20 -4.10 7.09
C SER A 523 -17.87 -3.69 5.64
N ARG A 524 -17.02 -2.67 5.44
CA ARG A 524 -16.51 -2.27 4.12
C ARG A 524 -15.65 -3.36 3.45
N ALA A 525 -14.88 -4.12 4.22
CA ALA A 525 -14.12 -5.24 3.70
C ALA A 525 -15.02 -6.41 3.29
N ALA A 526 -16.16 -6.61 3.97
CA ALA A 526 -17.19 -7.56 3.56
C ALA A 526 -17.93 -7.10 2.29
N ASP A 527 -18.21 -5.80 2.16
CA ASP A 527 -18.83 -5.20 0.98
C ASP A 527 -17.96 -5.34 -0.27
N ASN A 528 -16.67 -4.99 -0.17
CA ASN A 528 -15.72 -5.15 -1.26
C ASN A 528 -15.54 -6.63 -1.66
N LEU A 529 -15.64 -7.57 -0.71
CA LEU A 529 -15.63 -9.01 -1.02
C LEU A 529 -16.93 -9.45 -1.73
N PHE A 530 -18.09 -9.00 -1.26
CA PHE A 530 -19.40 -9.27 -1.88
C PHE A 530 -19.45 -8.75 -3.32
N TRP A 531 -19.12 -7.48 -3.54
CA TRP A 531 -19.12 -6.85 -4.87
C TRP A 531 -18.07 -7.43 -5.80
N LEU A 532 -16.86 -7.74 -5.33
CA LEU A 532 -15.88 -8.48 -6.12
C LEU A 532 -16.46 -9.81 -6.64
N GLY A 533 -17.17 -10.54 -5.78
CA GLY A 533 -17.86 -11.77 -6.17
C GLY A 533 -18.87 -11.53 -7.29
N ARG A 534 -19.65 -10.45 -7.19
CA ARG A 534 -20.64 -10.05 -8.22
C ARG A 534 -19.98 -9.61 -9.53
N TYR A 535 -19.01 -8.69 -9.51
CA TYR A 535 -18.35 -8.18 -10.72
C TYR A 535 -17.63 -9.28 -11.52
N ILE A 536 -17.05 -10.27 -10.84
CA ILE A 536 -16.40 -11.42 -11.48
C ILE A 536 -17.42 -12.32 -12.20
N GLU A 537 -18.52 -12.71 -11.54
CA GLU A 537 -19.53 -13.56 -12.19
C GLU A 537 -20.34 -12.81 -13.26
N ARG A 538 -20.55 -11.49 -13.10
CA ARG A 538 -21.13 -10.62 -14.15
C ARG A 538 -20.23 -10.58 -15.38
N SER A 539 -18.92 -10.43 -15.18
CA SER A 539 -17.94 -10.50 -16.26
C SER A 539 -17.95 -11.88 -16.92
N GLU A 540 -18.00 -12.97 -16.15
CA GLU A 540 -18.11 -14.34 -16.71
C GLU A 540 -19.41 -14.55 -17.50
N GLY A 541 -20.53 -14.00 -17.02
CA GLY A 541 -21.83 -14.03 -17.68
C GLY A 541 -21.80 -13.35 -19.04
N ALA A 542 -21.36 -12.08 -19.07
CA ALA A 542 -21.21 -11.32 -20.31
C ALA A 542 -20.27 -12.01 -21.30
N LEU A 543 -19.09 -12.46 -20.85
CA LEU A 543 -18.12 -13.21 -21.66
C LEU A 543 -18.72 -14.49 -22.28
N ARG A 544 -19.63 -15.19 -21.59
CA ARG A 544 -20.29 -16.40 -22.09
C ARG A 544 -21.34 -16.10 -23.16
N ILE A 545 -22.18 -15.09 -22.97
CA ILE A 545 -23.16 -14.68 -23.98
C ILE A 545 -22.43 -14.16 -25.22
N LEU A 546 -21.45 -13.25 -25.05
CA LEU A 546 -20.65 -12.71 -26.16
C LEU A 546 -19.94 -13.81 -26.94
N ARG A 547 -19.41 -14.85 -26.29
CA ARG A 547 -18.82 -16.01 -26.98
C ARG A 547 -19.85 -16.76 -27.83
N ALA A 548 -21.03 -17.03 -27.28
CA ALA A 548 -22.09 -17.76 -27.99
C ALA A 548 -22.69 -16.95 -29.15
N TRP A 549 -22.79 -15.62 -28.97
CA TRP A 549 -23.21 -14.67 -30.00
C TRP A 549 -22.17 -14.57 -31.13
N HIS A 550 -20.92 -14.26 -30.80
CA HIS A 550 -19.85 -14.12 -31.79
C HIS A 550 -19.53 -15.44 -32.53
N GLY A 551 -19.73 -16.60 -31.90
CA GLY A 551 -19.60 -17.90 -32.55
C GLY A 551 -20.58 -18.05 -33.73
N ARG A 552 -21.86 -17.79 -33.49
CA ARG A 552 -22.91 -17.84 -34.53
C ARG A 552 -22.77 -16.71 -35.55
N PHE A 553 -22.44 -15.50 -35.11
CA PHE A 553 -22.16 -14.38 -36.02
C PHE A 553 -20.98 -14.65 -36.96
N ALA A 554 -19.97 -15.42 -36.51
CA ALA A 554 -18.86 -15.84 -37.37
C ALA A 554 -19.27 -16.88 -38.44
N GLU A 555 -20.31 -17.68 -38.19
CA GLU A 555 -20.85 -18.65 -39.15
C GLU A 555 -21.76 -17.99 -40.20
N THR A 556 -22.47 -16.91 -39.84
CA THR A 556 -23.52 -16.30 -40.68
C THR A 556 -23.18 -14.95 -41.28
N ALA A 557 -22.31 -14.16 -40.63
CA ALA A 557 -22.01 -12.75 -40.91
C ALA A 557 -23.23 -11.80 -40.91
N ASP A 558 -24.38 -12.26 -40.44
CA ASP A 558 -25.65 -11.51 -40.38
C ASP A 558 -26.07 -11.34 -38.91
N PRO A 559 -26.08 -10.09 -38.37
CA PRO A 559 -26.46 -9.83 -36.98
C PRO A 559 -27.98 -9.71 -36.78
N ASP A 560 -28.76 -9.52 -37.85
CA ASP A 560 -30.21 -9.28 -37.80
C ASP A 560 -31.03 -10.59 -37.75
N LEU A 561 -30.36 -11.75 -37.81
CA LEU A 561 -30.97 -13.06 -37.58
C LEU A 561 -31.71 -13.09 -36.23
N PRO A 562 -32.93 -13.67 -36.14
CA PRO A 562 -33.79 -13.54 -34.97
C PRO A 562 -33.12 -13.81 -33.61
N LEU A 563 -32.34 -14.89 -33.50
CA LEU A 563 -31.62 -15.24 -32.26
C LEU A 563 -30.45 -14.28 -31.94
N LEU A 564 -29.73 -13.78 -32.95
CA LEU A 564 -28.63 -12.84 -32.74
C LEU A 564 -29.14 -11.44 -32.41
N ARG A 565 -30.28 -11.06 -32.98
CA ARG A 565 -30.96 -9.82 -32.64
C ARG A 565 -31.55 -9.85 -31.23
N ASP A 566 -32.34 -10.88 -30.88
CA ASP A 566 -32.95 -11.06 -29.56
C ASP A 566 -31.89 -10.94 -28.43
N VAL A 567 -30.78 -11.65 -28.59
CA VAL A 567 -29.64 -11.60 -27.66
C VAL A 567 -28.90 -10.25 -27.68
N SER A 568 -28.89 -9.52 -28.79
CA SER A 568 -28.35 -8.15 -28.84
C SER A 568 -29.27 -7.13 -28.17
N ASP A 569 -30.59 -7.28 -28.31
CA ASP A 569 -31.58 -6.42 -27.64
C ASP A 569 -31.53 -6.64 -26.11
N TYR A 570 -31.32 -7.89 -25.65
CA TYR A 570 -31.05 -8.21 -24.24
C TYR A 570 -29.72 -7.64 -23.72
N LEU A 571 -28.62 -7.81 -24.48
CA LEU A 571 -27.31 -7.26 -24.09
C LEU A 571 -27.30 -5.73 -24.14
N GLY A 572 -28.02 -5.10 -25.07
CA GLY A 572 -28.21 -3.65 -25.14
C GLY A 572 -28.93 -3.09 -23.92
N ALA A 573 -29.92 -3.81 -23.37
CA ALA A 573 -30.58 -3.48 -22.10
C ALA A 573 -29.64 -3.57 -20.87
N LEU A 574 -28.45 -4.16 -21.03
CA LEU A 574 -27.39 -4.25 -20.02
C LEU A 574 -26.16 -3.37 -20.35
N ASP A 575 -26.28 -2.45 -21.33
CA ASP A 575 -25.21 -1.58 -21.84
C ASP A 575 -24.02 -2.35 -22.46
N ILE A 576 -24.29 -3.48 -23.13
CA ILE A 576 -23.29 -4.35 -23.78
C ILE A 576 -23.52 -4.34 -25.30
N ASP A 577 -22.71 -3.57 -26.03
CA ASP A 577 -22.75 -3.50 -27.50
C ASP A 577 -22.09 -4.72 -28.15
N THR A 578 -22.88 -5.63 -28.74
CA THR A 578 -22.41 -6.84 -29.44
C THR A 578 -21.52 -6.58 -30.66
N ARG A 579 -21.47 -5.34 -31.16
CA ARG A 579 -20.58 -4.94 -32.26
C ARG A 579 -19.14 -4.71 -31.79
N GLN A 580 -18.93 -4.46 -30.48
CA GLN A 580 -17.59 -4.42 -29.90
C GLN A 580 -17.13 -5.83 -29.49
N ALA A 581 -15.92 -6.23 -29.89
CA ALA A 581 -15.37 -7.53 -29.52
C ALA A 581 -15.07 -7.70 -28.02
N VAL A 582 -14.80 -6.59 -27.32
CA VAL A 582 -14.67 -6.51 -25.86
C VAL A 582 -15.33 -5.19 -25.42
N PRO A 583 -16.62 -5.20 -25.06
CA PRO A 583 -17.37 -3.98 -24.79
C PRO A 583 -16.83 -3.15 -23.61
N ASP A 584 -16.99 -1.83 -23.68
CA ASP A 584 -16.59 -0.88 -22.62
C ASP A 584 -17.15 -1.24 -21.23
N SER A 585 -18.40 -1.68 -21.17
CA SER A 585 -19.06 -2.13 -19.93
C SER A 585 -18.45 -3.41 -19.35
N LEU A 586 -17.86 -4.28 -20.16
CA LEU A 586 -17.06 -5.42 -19.69
C LEU A 586 -15.72 -4.95 -19.11
N LEU A 587 -15.06 -3.95 -19.72
CA LEU A 587 -13.85 -3.33 -19.16
C LEU A 587 -14.15 -2.59 -17.84
N ALA A 588 -15.32 -1.96 -17.74
CA ALA A 588 -15.81 -1.31 -16.52
C ALA A 588 -16.02 -2.34 -15.40
N ASN A 589 -16.76 -3.42 -15.64
CA ASN A 589 -16.99 -4.48 -14.65
C ASN A 589 -15.68 -5.15 -14.17
N ILE A 590 -14.73 -5.43 -15.08
CA ILE A 590 -13.41 -5.94 -14.71
C ILE A 590 -12.63 -4.89 -13.90
N SER A 591 -12.70 -3.61 -14.24
CA SER A 591 -12.03 -2.54 -13.49
C SER A 591 -12.66 -2.33 -12.10
N SER A 592 -13.98 -2.50 -11.94
CA SER A 592 -14.66 -2.52 -10.64
C SER A 592 -14.22 -3.71 -9.79
N ALA A 593 -14.04 -4.90 -10.38
CA ALA A 593 -13.44 -6.04 -9.67
C ALA A 593 -12.01 -5.74 -9.18
N LEU A 594 -11.16 -5.10 -9.99
CA LEU A 594 -9.81 -4.68 -9.56
C LEU A 594 -9.86 -3.65 -8.42
N PHE A 595 -10.76 -2.67 -8.51
CA PHE A 595 -10.95 -1.67 -7.46
C PHE A 595 -11.37 -2.32 -6.14
N SER A 596 -12.42 -3.15 -6.18
CA SER A 596 -12.88 -3.90 -5.01
C SER A 596 -11.76 -4.77 -4.41
N ALA A 597 -11.01 -5.53 -5.23
CA ALA A 597 -9.90 -6.33 -4.74
C ALA A 597 -8.73 -5.49 -4.15
N GLY A 598 -8.53 -4.25 -4.62
CA GLY A 598 -7.49 -3.35 -4.13
C GLY A 598 -7.75 -2.83 -2.71
N ASN A 599 -9.02 -2.56 -2.37
CA ASN A 599 -9.45 -2.07 -1.06
C ASN A 599 -9.29 -3.12 0.07
N ILE A 600 -9.06 -4.38 -0.29
CA ILE A 600 -8.92 -5.55 0.59
C ILE A 600 -7.68 -6.38 0.20
N ARG A 601 -6.65 -5.71 -0.32
CA ARG A 601 -5.44 -6.37 -0.85
C ARG A 601 -4.63 -7.14 0.20
N ASP A 602 -4.83 -6.84 1.49
CA ASP A 602 -4.29 -7.62 2.61
C ASP A 602 -4.90 -9.04 2.72
N ARG A 603 -6.04 -9.30 2.05
CA ARG A 603 -6.77 -10.59 2.05
C ARG A 603 -6.44 -11.54 0.92
N PHE A 604 -5.70 -11.10 -0.11
CA PHE A 604 -5.38 -11.92 -1.28
C PHE A 604 -3.96 -12.51 -1.23
N SER A 605 -3.78 -13.69 -1.83
CA SER A 605 -2.46 -14.16 -2.20
C SER A 605 -1.89 -13.27 -3.32
N PRO A 606 -0.55 -13.12 -3.43
CA PRO A 606 0.08 -12.42 -4.54
C PRO A 606 -0.39 -12.96 -5.89
N ASP A 607 -0.50 -14.28 -6.04
CA ASP A 607 -0.93 -14.94 -7.27
C ASP A 607 -2.36 -14.57 -7.68
N GLY A 608 -3.28 -14.45 -6.72
CA GLY A 608 -4.66 -14.00 -6.98
C GLY A 608 -4.71 -12.55 -7.45
N TRP A 609 -3.90 -11.67 -6.86
CA TRP A 609 -3.76 -10.28 -7.31
C TRP A 609 -3.14 -10.19 -8.72
N LEU A 610 -2.12 -10.98 -9.01
CA LEU A 610 -1.47 -11.04 -10.33
C LEU A 610 -2.43 -11.56 -11.41
N ALA A 611 -3.19 -12.64 -11.14
CA ALA A 611 -4.16 -13.20 -12.09
C ALA A 611 -5.28 -12.21 -12.45
N LEU A 612 -5.76 -11.42 -11.48
CA LEU A 612 -6.78 -10.40 -11.73
C LEU A 612 -6.22 -9.21 -12.56
N ASN A 613 -4.98 -8.80 -12.31
CA ASN A 613 -4.31 -7.78 -13.12
C ASN A 613 -4.02 -8.26 -14.55
N ASP A 614 -3.57 -9.50 -14.72
CA ASP A 614 -3.38 -10.15 -16.03
C ASP A 614 -4.69 -10.23 -16.84
N LEU A 615 -5.82 -10.56 -16.18
CA LEU A 615 -7.14 -10.50 -16.81
C LEU A 615 -7.47 -9.10 -17.33
N SER A 616 -7.28 -8.05 -16.52
CA SER A 616 -7.54 -6.65 -16.89
C SER A 616 -6.64 -6.15 -18.03
N GLN A 617 -5.32 -6.41 -17.94
CA GLN A 617 -4.38 -6.04 -19.01
C GLN A 617 -4.69 -6.78 -20.32
N THR A 618 -5.08 -8.06 -20.25
CA THR A 618 -5.50 -8.83 -21.42
C THR A 618 -6.79 -8.25 -22.02
N ALA A 619 -7.79 -7.94 -21.21
CA ALA A 619 -9.08 -7.40 -21.68
C ALA A 619 -8.90 -6.04 -22.37
N ARG A 620 -8.16 -5.10 -21.75
CA ARG A 620 -7.85 -3.79 -22.34
C ARG A 620 -7.05 -3.90 -23.64
N LYS A 621 -6.09 -4.84 -23.71
CA LYS A 621 -5.38 -5.13 -24.97
C LYS A 621 -6.34 -5.64 -26.05
N PHE A 622 -7.21 -6.59 -25.71
CA PHE A 622 -8.13 -7.18 -26.69
C PHE A 622 -9.16 -6.17 -27.21
N HIS A 623 -9.72 -5.29 -26.37
CA HIS A 623 -10.57 -4.18 -26.81
C HIS A 623 -9.90 -3.34 -27.91
N ALA A 624 -8.60 -3.07 -27.81
CA ALA A 624 -7.85 -2.30 -28.80
C ALA A 624 -7.38 -3.08 -30.05
N THR A 625 -7.49 -4.41 -30.08
CA THR A 625 -6.87 -5.24 -31.16
C THR A 625 -7.72 -6.36 -31.74
N VAL A 626 -8.91 -6.64 -31.21
CA VAL A 626 -9.74 -7.80 -31.60
C VAL A 626 -10.99 -7.34 -32.35
N GLN A 627 -11.35 -8.03 -33.42
CA GLN A 627 -12.56 -7.75 -34.22
C GLN A 627 -13.70 -8.71 -33.85
N ALA A 628 -14.95 -8.28 -34.07
CA ALA A 628 -16.14 -9.07 -33.78
C ALA A 628 -16.23 -10.34 -34.63
N GLY A 629 -16.83 -11.40 -34.09
CA GLY A 629 -16.88 -12.73 -34.73
C GLY A 629 -15.80 -13.67 -34.20
N ASP A 630 -15.17 -14.46 -35.08
CA ASP A 630 -14.27 -15.56 -34.72
C ASP A 630 -13.08 -15.14 -33.82
N ASP A 631 -12.51 -13.95 -34.06
CA ASP A 631 -11.46 -13.37 -33.21
C ASP A 631 -11.99 -12.99 -31.81
N ALA A 632 -13.20 -12.46 -31.70
CA ALA A 632 -13.85 -12.22 -30.42
C ALA A 632 -14.17 -13.54 -29.70
N THR A 633 -14.65 -14.57 -30.40
CA THR A 633 -14.89 -15.92 -29.84
C THR A 633 -13.61 -16.51 -29.23
N ARG A 634 -12.45 -16.34 -29.89
CA ARG A 634 -11.13 -16.65 -29.32
C ARG A 634 -10.81 -15.80 -28.09
N ALA A 635 -10.99 -14.48 -28.16
CA ALA A 635 -10.70 -13.55 -27.06
C ALA A 635 -11.54 -13.85 -25.81
N MET A 636 -12.85 -14.05 -25.95
CA MET A 636 -13.75 -14.46 -24.85
C MET A 636 -13.25 -15.75 -24.19
N THR A 637 -12.82 -16.74 -25.00
CA THR A 637 -12.31 -18.03 -24.50
C THR A 637 -10.98 -17.90 -23.75
N VAL A 638 -10.16 -16.90 -24.05
CA VAL A 638 -8.94 -16.58 -23.27
C VAL A 638 -9.29 -15.84 -21.98
N LEU A 639 -10.19 -14.86 -22.02
CA LEU A 639 -10.63 -14.10 -20.84
C LEU A 639 -11.35 -14.99 -19.82
N LEU A 640 -12.26 -15.87 -20.27
CA LEU A 640 -12.91 -16.87 -19.43
C LEU A 640 -11.91 -17.79 -18.72
N ARG A 641 -10.81 -18.15 -19.40
CA ARG A 641 -9.75 -19.00 -18.81
C ARG A 641 -8.94 -18.26 -17.74
N LYS A 642 -8.63 -16.97 -17.96
CA LYS A 642 -7.95 -16.12 -16.96
C LYS A 642 -8.85 -15.88 -15.74
N LEU A 643 -10.14 -15.62 -15.96
CA LEU A 643 -11.16 -15.46 -14.92
C LEU A 643 -11.34 -16.75 -14.11
N ALA A 644 -11.43 -17.92 -14.76
CA ALA A 644 -11.45 -19.21 -14.08
C ALA A 644 -10.16 -19.48 -13.28
N GLY A 645 -9.00 -19.06 -13.80
CA GLY A 645 -7.72 -19.11 -13.08
C GLY A 645 -7.73 -18.28 -11.80
N PHE A 646 -8.21 -17.04 -11.86
CA PHE A 646 -8.43 -16.20 -10.67
C PHE A 646 -9.42 -16.85 -9.68
N ALA A 647 -10.58 -17.30 -10.15
CA ALA A 647 -11.60 -17.91 -9.31
C ALA A 647 -11.12 -19.19 -8.62
N GLY A 648 -10.30 -20.00 -9.31
CA GLY A 648 -9.62 -21.17 -8.74
C GLY A 648 -8.58 -20.77 -7.68
N LEU A 649 -7.69 -19.83 -7.99
CA LEU A 649 -6.70 -19.32 -7.03
C LEU A 649 -7.34 -18.78 -5.75
N VAL A 650 -8.49 -18.11 -5.85
CA VAL A 650 -9.23 -17.65 -4.67
C VAL A 650 -9.92 -18.81 -3.94
N HIS A 651 -10.49 -19.80 -4.63
CA HIS A 651 -11.16 -20.93 -3.99
C HIS A 651 -10.19 -21.88 -3.24
N GLU A 652 -8.97 -22.07 -3.76
CA GLU A 652 -7.94 -22.91 -3.15
C GLU A 652 -7.17 -22.20 -2.03
N ASN A 653 -6.77 -20.93 -2.23
CA ASN A 653 -5.87 -20.25 -1.28
C ASN A 653 -6.58 -19.42 -0.20
N MET A 654 -7.83 -18.98 -0.42
CA MET A 654 -8.52 -18.12 0.55
C MET A 654 -9.16 -18.97 1.67
N TYR A 655 -8.67 -18.79 2.90
CA TYR A 655 -9.24 -19.48 4.06
C TYR A 655 -10.72 -19.13 4.24
N ARG A 656 -11.57 -20.14 4.48
CA ARG A 656 -13.05 -20.06 4.51
C ARG A 656 -13.63 -19.40 5.78
N PHE A 657 -13.07 -18.25 6.16
CA PHE A 657 -13.63 -17.33 7.14
C PHE A 657 -14.79 -16.52 6.53
N THR A 658 -15.46 -15.71 7.36
CA THR A 658 -16.59 -14.85 7.00
C THR A 658 -16.42 -14.07 5.69
N GLY A 659 -15.21 -13.56 5.39
CA GLY A 659 -14.96 -12.81 4.16
C GLY A 659 -15.10 -13.65 2.88
N TRP A 660 -14.63 -14.90 2.91
CA TRP A 660 -14.82 -15.84 1.81
C TRP A 660 -16.31 -16.14 1.60
N ARG A 661 -17.13 -16.13 2.67
CA ARG A 661 -18.59 -16.30 2.57
C ARG A 661 -19.27 -15.14 1.86
N PHE A 662 -18.90 -13.89 2.17
CA PHE A 662 -19.42 -12.71 1.45
C PHE A 662 -19.07 -12.76 -0.04
N LEU A 663 -17.83 -13.11 -0.39
CA LEU A 663 -17.42 -13.35 -1.77
C LEU A 663 -18.27 -14.46 -2.43
N SER A 664 -18.38 -15.64 -1.80
CA SER A 664 -19.15 -16.76 -2.32
C SER A 664 -20.64 -16.43 -2.50
N ILE A 665 -21.28 -15.79 -1.53
CA ILE A 665 -22.69 -15.34 -1.62
C ILE A 665 -22.84 -14.33 -2.76
N GLY A 666 -21.93 -13.36 -2.91
CA GLY A 666 -21.94 -12.42 -4.03
C GLY A 666 -21.86 -13.12 -5.39
N ARG A 667 -20.96 -14.11 -5.52
CA ARG A 667 -20.83 -14.92 -6.74
C ARG A 667 -22.10 -15.71 -7.05
N TYR A 668 -22.59 -16.48 -6.08
CA TYR A 668 -23.76 -17.33 -6.26
C TYR A 668 -25.03 -16.50 -6.54
N LEU A 669 -25.20 -15.34 -5.89
CA LEU A 669 -26.33 -14.45 -6.11
C LEU A 669 -26.32 -13.85 -7.52
N GLU A 670 -25.18 -13.31 -7.97
CA GLU A 670 -25.07 -12.76 -9.34
C GLU A 670 -25.28 -13.86 -10.40
N ARG A 671 -24.70 -15.06 -10.22
CA ARG A 671 -24.89 -16.17 -11.16
C ARG A 671 -26.35 -16.65 -11.20
N GLY A 672 -27.01 -16.73 -10.04
CA GLY A 672 -28.42 -17.11 -9.93
C GLY A 672 -29.34 -16.08 -10.58
N LEU A 673 -29.08 -14.80 -10.35
CA LEU A 673 -29.79 -13.67 -10.97
C LEU A 673 -29.61 -13.68 -12.49
N HIS A 674 -28.39 -13.86 -12.97
CA HIS A 674 -28.07 -13.92 -14.41
C HIS A 674 -28.76 -15.10 -15.11
N MET A 675 -28.73 -16.30 -14.53
CA MET A 675 -29.43 -17.46 -15.09
C MET A 675 -30.96 -17.29 -15.03
N THR A 676 -31.50 -16.69 -13.96
CA THR A 676 -32.94 -16.38 -13.84
C THR A 676 -33.40 -15.43 -14.94
N ARG A 677 -32.63 -14.37 -15.23
CA ARG A 677 -32.91 -13.41 -16.31
C ARG A 677 -32.85 -14.04 -17.70
N LEU A 678 -31.78 -14.80 -17.99
CA LEU A 678 -31.64 -15.51 -19.26
C LEU A 678 -32.77 -16.51 -19.51
N LEU A 679 -33.16 -17.29 -18.49
CA LEU A 679 -34.27 -18.23 -18.61
C LEU A 679 -35.63 -17.52 -18.76
N GLY A 680 -35.85 -16.43 -18.02
CA GLY A 680 -37.05 -15.60 -18.18
C GLY A 680 -37.20 -15.04 -19.60
N HIS A 681 -36.11 -14.54 -20.17
CA HIS A 681 -36.09 -13.98 -21.53
C HIS A 681 -36.18 -15.07 -22.61
N MET A 682 -35.27 -16.04 -22.62
CA MET A 682 -35.06 -16.98 -23.74
C MET A 682 -35.85 -18.30 -23.63
N SER A 683 -36.74 -18.45 -22.64
CA SER A 683 -37.63 -19.62 -22.49
C SER A 683 -39.12 -19.30 -22.66
N GLY A 684 -39.44 -18.16 -23.28
CA GLY A 684 -40.82 -17.78 -23.63
C GLY A 684 -41.40 -18.59 -24.80
N PRO A 685 -42.72 -18.47 -25.06
CA PRO A 685 -43.35 -19.07 -26.24
C PRO A 685 -42.87 -18.42 -27.55
N ASP A 686 -42.40 -17.18 -27.50
CA ASP A 686 -41.90 -16.40 -28.63
C ASP A 686 -40.36 -16.51 -28.81
N ALA A 687 -39.70 -17.39 -28.06
CA ALA A 687 -38.23 -17.55 -28.08
C ALA A 687 -37.72 -18.03 -29.46
N PRO A 688 -36.68 -17.40 -30.05
CA PRO A 688 -36.17 -17.77 -31.37
C PRO A 688 -35.64 -19.21 -31.47
N ASP A 689 -35.68 -19.78 -32.69
CA ASP A 689 -35.07 -21.08 -32.98
C ASP A 689 -33.58 -21.10 -32.57
N GLY A 690 -33.20 -22.14 -31.82
CA GLY A 690 -31.85 -22.30 -31.26
C GLY A 690 -31.60 -21.58 -29.92
N ALA A 691 -32.55 -20.80 -29.39
CA ALA A 691 -32.42 -20.15 -28.08
C ALA A 691 -32.12 -21.15 -26.95
N TYR A 692 -32.81 -22.30 -26.94
CA TYR A 692 -32.60 -23.37 -25.95
C TYR A 692 -31.21 -24.01 -26.02
N ASP A 693 -30.63 -24.16 -27.22
CA ASP A 693 -29.27 -24.67 -27.37
C ASP A 693 -28.22 -23.61 -26.97
N MET A 694 -28.48 -22.32 -27.22
CA MET A 694 -27.63 -21.24 -26.72
C MET A 694 -27.67 -21.13 -25.18
N LEU A 695 -28.85 -21.29 -24.55
CA LEU A 695 -28.97 -21.36 -23.09
C LEU A 695 -28.10 -22.48 -22.49
N LEU A 696 -28.11 -23.67 -23.10
CA LEU A 696 -27.25 -24.78 -22.68
C LEU A 696 -25.76 -24.51 -22.91
N GLU A 697 -25.38 -23.77 -23.96
CA GLU A 697 -24.00 -23.38 -24.24
C GLU A 697 -23.47 -22.35 -23.22
N ILE A 698 -24.25 -21.31 -22.94
CA ILE A 698 -23.96 -20.30 -21.92
C ILE A 698 -23.84 -20.98 -20.54
N GLY A 699 -24.80 -21.87 -20.23
CA GLY A 699 -24.84 -22.69 -19.02
C GLY A 699 -23.85 -23.85 -18.95
N ASP A 700 -22.89 -23.99 -19.88
CA ASP A 700 -21.89 -25.08 -19.92
C ASP A 700 -22.47 -26.50 -19.84
N SER A 701 -23.74 -26.64 -20.24
CA SER A 701 -24.62 -27.76 -19.90
C SER A 701 -24.95 -28.67 -21.08
N VAL A 702 -24.49 -28.36 -22.30
CA VAL A 702 -24.75 -29.14 -23.54
C VAL A 702 -24.45 -30.63 -23.37
N MET A 703 -23.30 -30.98 -22.80
CA MET A 703 -22.90 -32.39 -22.61
C MET A 703 -23.67 -33.08 -21.47
N THR A 704 -24.06 -32.33 -20.45
CA THR A 704 -24.89 -32.83 -19.34
C THR A 704 -26.31 -33.11 -19.81
N HIS A 705 -26.89 -32.19 -20.61
CA HIS A 705 -28.21 -32.33 -21.23
C HIS A 705 -28.28 -33.57 -22.13
N ARG A 706 -27.35 -33.69 -23.11
CA ARG A 706 -27.23 -34.85 -24.01
C ARG A 706 -27.03 -36.19 -23.31
N ARG A 707 -26.62 -36.21 -22.04
CA ARG A 707 -26.46 -37.40 -21.21
C ARG A 707 -27.68 -37.68 -20.32
N ARG A 708 -28.43 -36.64 -19.92
CA ARG A 708 -29.57 -36.71 -18.99
C ARG A 708 -30.91 -36.91 -19.72
N TYR A 709 -31.02 -36.47 -20.98
CA TYR A 709 -32.25 -36.52 -21.76
C TYR A 709 -32.05 -37.21 -23.11
N ASN A 710 -32.94 -38.15 -23.45
CA ASN A 710 -32.97 -38.86 -24.74
C ASN A 710 -33.83 -38.14 -25.80
N VAL A 711 -34.13 -36.86 -25.60
CA VAL A 711 -35.03 -36.05 -26.44
C VAL A 711 -34.31 -34.79 -26.95
N SER A 712 -34.87 -34.16 -27.98
CA SER A 712 -34.41 -32.87 -28.47
C SER A 712 -34.41 -31.79 -27.38
N THR A 713 -33.57 -30.78 -27.54
CA THR A 713 -33.54 -29.59 -26.68
C THR A 713 -34.91 -28.93 -26.64
N ALA A 714 -35.45 -28.68 -25.44
CA ALA A 714 -36.80 -28.16 -25.23
C ALA A 714 -36.93 -27.43 -23.89
N ALA A 715 -37.90 -26.52 -23.78
CA ALA A 715 -38.13 -25.67 -22.61
C ALA A 715 -38.08 -26.40 -21.26
N LEU A 716 -38.76 -27.55 -21.15
CA LEU A 716 -38.82 -28.34 -19.91
C LEU A 716 -37.46 -28.98 -19.53
N THR A 717 -36.69 -29.48 -20.51
CA THR A 717 -35.39 -30.13 -20.24
C THR A 717 -34.27 -29.14 -19.99
N VAL A 718 -34.37 -27.93 -20.58
CA VAL A 718 -33.50 -26.79 -20.23
C VAL A 718 -33.87 -26.22 -18.87
N THR A 719 -35.17 -26.08 -18.56
CA THR A 719 -35.66 -25.62 -17.25
C THR A 719 -35.25 -26.56 -16.11
N ASP A 720 -35.43 -27.87 -16.27
CA ASP A 720 -34.97 -28.84 -15.26
C ASP A 720 -33.46 -28.67 -15.01
N LEU A 721 -32.66 -28.58 -16.07
CA LEU A 721 -31.19 -28.53 -15.95
C LEU A 721 -30.63 -27.17 -15.48
N LEU A 722 -31.26 -26.03 -15.83
CA LEU A 722 -30.74 -24.68 -15.57
C LEU A 722 -31.52 -23.90 -14.51
N ALA A 723 -32.74 -24.29 -14.15
CA ALA A 723 -33.43 -23.73 -12.98
C ALA A 723 -33.39 -24.68 -11.78
N LEU A 724 -33.70 -25.97 -11.98
CA LEU A 724 -34.11 -26.86 -10.88
C LEU A 724 -33.09 -27.95 -10.49
N ASP A 725 -32.09 -28.28 -11.30
CA ASP A 725 -31.16 -29.39 -11.02
C ASP A 725 -30.19 -29.06 -9.87
N PRO A 726 -30.30 -29.66 -8.68
CA PRO A 726 -29.44 -29.33 -7.54
C PRO A 726 -28.00 -29.84 -7.70
N LEU A 727 -27.69 -30.55 -8.79
CA LEU A 727 -26.35 -31.05 -9.11
C LEU A 727 -25.60 -30.22 -10.16
N ASN A 728 -26.27 -29.28 -10.84
CA ASN A 728 -25.64 -28.44 -11.85
C ASN A 728 -25.10 -27.13 -11.23
N PRO A 729 -23.78 -26.86 -11.23
CA PRO A 729 -23.21 -25.62 -10.68
C PRO A 729 -23.68 -24.33 -11.36
N ARG A 730 -24.45 -24.42 -12.46
CA ARG A 730 -25.08 -23.29 -13.16
C ARG A 730 -26.59 -23.14 -12.89
N SER A 731 -27.24 -24.08 -12.22
CA SER A 731 -28.68 -23.97 -11.97
C SER A 731 -29.01 -22.94 -10.89
N VAL A 732 -30.20 -22.32 -10.97
CA VAL A 732 -30.63 -21.36 -9.94
C VAL A 732 -30.81 -22.04 -8.57
N LEU A 733 -31.34 -23.27 -8.53
CA LEU A 733 -31.49 -24.01 -7.27
C LEU A 733 -30.14 -24.34 -6.62
N TYR A 734 -29.11 -24.71 -7.40
CA TYR A 734 -27.76 -24.90 -6.87
C TYR A 734 -27.25 -23.62 -6.20
N GLN A 735 -27.41 -22.46 -6.85
CA GLN A 735 -26.95 -21.19 -6.26
C GLN A 735 -27.69 -20.89 -4.94
N LEU A 736 -29.00 -21.13 -4.87
CA LEU A 736 -29.79 -20.92 -3.65
C LEU A 736 -29.41 -21.88 -2.52
N ASN A 737 -29.07 -23.14 -2.82
CA ASN A 737 -28.58 -24.09 -1.81
C ASN A 737 -27.22 -23.66 -1.22
N GLU A 738 -26.31 -23.21 -2.09
CA GLU A 738 -25.00 -22.70 -1.66
C GLU A 738 -25.12 -21.39 -0.87
N ILE A 739 -25.95 -20.43 -1.33
CA ILE A 739 -26.24 -19.19 -0.58
C ILE A 739 -26.78 -19.54 0.81
N LYS A 740 -27.83 -20.37 0.91
CA LYS A 740 -28.38 -20.81 2.19
C LYS A 740 -27.30 -21.37 3.12
N THR A 741 -26.42 -22.22 2.58
CA THR A 741 -25.32 -22.88 3.34
C THR A 741 -24.30 -21.86 3.86
N GLU A 742 -23.89 -20.88 3.05
CA GLU A 742 -22.97 -19.83 3.50
C GLU A 742 -23.62 -18.84 4.48
N VAL A 743 -24.90 -18.53 4.29
CA VAL A 743 -25.66 -17.61 5.16
C VAL A 743 -25.87 -18.19 6.56
N GLU A 744 -26.13 -19.49 6.68
CA GLU A 744 -26.25 -20.21 7.97
C GLU A 744 -24.98 -20.09 8.84
N LEU A 745 -23.82 -19.92 8.19
CA LEU A 745 -22.51 -19.80 8.84
C LEU A 745 -22.09 -18.35 9.11
N LEU A 746 -22.87 -17.33 8.73
CA LEU A 746 -22.53 -15.93 9.00
C LEU A 746 -22.68 -15.57 10.50
N PRO A 747 -21.91 -14.59 11.01
CA PRO A 747 -22.16 -14.04 12.34
C PRO A 747 -23.61 -13.57 12.47
N ASN A 748 -24.26 -13.84 13.60
CA ASN A 748 -25.67 -13.51 13.85
C ASN A 748 -26.68 -14.13 12.86
N ALA A 749 -26.34 -15.19 12.12
CA ALA A 749 -27.29 -15.98 11.32
C ALA A 749 -28.47 -16.52 12.16
N PHE A 750 -28.20 -16.80 13.43
CA PHE A 750 -29.21 -17.01 14.46
C PHE A 750 -29.14 -15.89 15.52
N VAL A 751 -30.30 -15.36 15.91
CA VAL A 751 -30.47 -14.36 16.97
C VAL A 751 -31.48 -14.92 17.97
N ASN A 752 -31.10 -15.04 19.25
CA ASN A 752 -31.93 -15.61 20.32
C ASN A 752 -32.52 -16.99 19.96
N GLY A 753 -31.76 -17.83 19.24
CA GLY A 753 -32.18 -19.15 18.78
C GLY A 753 -33.08 -19.18 17.54
N GLN A 754 -33.44 -18.03 16.96
CA GLN A 754 -34.25 -17.93 15.75
C GLN A 754 -33.39 -17.53 14.54
N MET A 755 -33.77 -17.97 13.33
CA MET A 755 -33.15 -17.50 12.09
C MET A 755 -33.28 -15.98 11.95
N SER A 756 -32.19 -15.30 11.61
CA SER A 756 -32.17 -13.87 11.30
C SER A 756 -33.08 -13.54 10.10
N PRO A 757 -33.50 -12.27 9.91
CA PRO A 757 -34.34 -11.89 8.76
C PRO A 757 -33.73 -12.31 7.42
N PHE A 758 -32.42 -12.13 7.26
CA PHE A 758 -31.68 -12.50 6.06
C PHE A 758 -31.60 -14.02 5.84
N TYR A 759 -31.28 -14.81 6.87
CA TYR A 759 -31.23 -16.27 6.74
C TYR A 759 -32.62 -16.88 6.48
N ARG A 760 -33.66 -16.32 7.10
CA ARG A 760 -35.06 -16.68 6.84
C ARG A 760 -35.46 -16.43 5.38
N GLU A 761 -35.01 -15.33 4.80
CA GLU A 761 -35.32 -14.98 3.41
C GLU A 761 -34.55 -15.85 2.40
N ALA A 762 -33.27 -16.13 2.66
CA ALA A 762 -32.50 -17.11 1.87
C ALA A 762 -33.17 -18.51 1.93
N MET A 763 -33.65 -18.93 3.10
CA MET A 763 -34.38 -20.19 3.28
C MET A 763 -35.76 -20.17 2.59
N ARG A 764 -36.49 -19.04 2.61
CA ARG A 764 -37.75 -18.87 1.87
C ARG A 764 -37.53 -19.08 0.37
N LEU A 765 -36.52 -18.41 -0.19
CA LEU A 765 -36.20 -18.49 -1.62
C LEU A 765 -35.78 -19.89 -2.05
N HIS A 766 -34.85 -20.50 -1.32
CA HIS A 766 -34.44 -21.89 -1.54
C HIS A 766 -35.65 -22.84 -1.50
N SER A 767 -36.44 -22.80 -0.42
CA SER A 767 -37.60 -23.69 -0.27
C SER A 767 -38.71 -23.42 -1.28
N GLY A 768 -38.86 -22.19 -1.76
CA GLY A 768 -39.84 -21.84 -2.80
C GLY A 768 -39.49 -22.41 -4.17
N LEU A 769 -38.20 -22.48 -4.54
CA LEU A 769 -37.77 -23.08 -5.80
C LEU A 769 -37.61 -24.61 -5.71
N ALA A 770 -37.15 -25.13 -4.56
CA ALA A 770 -36.91 -26.57 -4.33
C ALA A 770 -38.16 -27.47 -4.42
N VAL A 771 -39.36 -26.88 -4.48
CA VAL A 771 -40.64 -27.59 -4.61
C VAL A 771 -41.33 -27.37 -5.97
N MET A 772 -40.69 -26.65 -6.90
CA MET A 772 -41.21 -26.44 -8.25
C MET A 772 -40.91 -27.65 -9.16
N THR A 773 -41.75 -27.85 -10.17
CA THR A 773 -41.49 -28.75 -11.29
C THR A 773 -41.24 -27.94 -12.58
N PRO A 774 -40.62 -28.51 -13.63
CA PRO A 774 -40.36 -27.78 -14.87
C PRO A 774 -41.62 -27.18 -15.53
N GLU A 775 -42.78 -27.81 -15.35
CA GLU A 775 -44.08 -27.35 -15.87
C GLU A 775 -44.67 -26.19 -15.06
N ALA A 776 -44.28 -26.03 -13.79
CA ALA A 776 -44.70 -24.92 -12.94
C ALA A 776 -43.91 -23.63 -13.23
N MET A 777 -42.71 -23.75 -13.80
CA MET A 777 -41.85 -22.62 -14.15
C MET A 777 -42.37 -21.89 -15.39
N ASN A 778 -42.42 -20.57 -15.31
CA ASN A 778 -42.85 -19.68 -16.40
C ASN A 778 -42.27 -18.27 -16.19
N LEU A 779 -42.42 -17.38 -17.17
CA LEU A 779 -41.98 -15.97 -17.09
C LEU A 779 -42.43 -15.28 -15.80
N GLY A 780 -43.65 -15.53 -15.32
CA GLY A 780 -44.16 -14.97 -14.07
C GLY A 780 -43.45 -15.50 -12.81
N VAL A 781 -42.84 -16.70 -12.86
CA VAL A 781 -41.97 -17.23 -11.80
C VAL A 781 -40.58 -16.61 -11.88
N TYR A 782 -39.97 -16.59 -13.07
CA TYR A 782 -38.63 -15.99 -13.27
C TYR A 782 -38.62 -14.51 -12.86
N ASN A 783 -39.61 -13.72 -13.29
CA ASN A 783 -39.75 -12.30 -12.94
C ASN A 783 -40.15 -12.07 -11.47
N ARG A 784 -40.45 -13.10 -10.67
CA ARG A 784 -40.53 -13.00 -9.20
C ARG A 784 -39.20 -13.36 -8.56
N LEU A 785 -38.59 -14.47 -9.00
CA LEU A 785 -37.31 -14.96 -8.51
C LEU A 785 -36.18 -13.95 -8.70
N GLU A 786 -36.19 -13.20 -9.81
CA GLU A 786 -35.30 -12.07 -10.08
C GLU A 786 -35.40 -10.99 -8.98
N ARG A 787 -36.59 -10.42 -8.78
CA ARG A 787 -36.85 -9.37 -7.78
C ARG A 787 -36.61 -9.86 -6.34
N ASP A 788 -36.89 -11.13 -6.07
CA ASP A 788 -36.62 -11.72 -4.76
C ASP A 788 -35.09 -11.88 -4.54
N LEU A 789 -34.30 -12.24 -5.56
CA LEU A 789 -32.83 -12.28 -5.50
C LEU A 789 -32.20 -10.88 -5.38
N GLU A 790 -32.79 -9.86 -6.02
CA GLU A 790 -32.42 -8.45 -5.83
C GLU A 790 -32.69 -8.01 -4.38
N SER A 791 -33.90 -8.25 -3.88
CA SER A 791 -34.30 -7.97 -2.50
C SER A 791 -33.40 -8.69 -1.46
N LEU A 792 -32.96 -9.91 -1.76
CA LEU A 792 -32.01 -10.66 -0.94
C LEU A 792 -30.63 -9.98 -0.88
N SER A 793 -30.16 -9.36 -1.97
CA SER A 793 -28.94 -8.54 -1.98
C SER A 793 -29.10 -7.31 -1.10
N ASP A 794 -30.19 -6.56 -1.26
CA ASP A 794 -30.46 -5.36 -0.47
C ASP A 794 -30.60 -5.69 1.02
N LEU A 795 -31.14 -6.87 1.34
CA LEU A 795 -31.24 -7.37 2.71
C LEU A 795 -29.87 -7.78 3.28
N LEU A 796 -28.97 -8.37 2.49
CA LEU A 796 -27.58 -8.61 2.90
C LEU A 796 -26.88 -7.29 3.25
N ALA A 797 -26.99 -6.29 2.38
CA ALA A 797 -26.35 -4.98 2.56
C ALA A 797 -26.78 -4.32 3.87
N ARG A 798 -28.10 -4.15 4.06
CA ARG A 798 -28.71 -3.56 5.28
C ARG A 798 -28.51 -4.37 6.55
N THR A 799 -28.10 -5.65 6.46
CA THR A 799 -27.85 -6.51 7.64
C THR A 799 -26.40 -6.45 8.12
N TYR A 800 -25.43 -6.24 7.22
CA TYR A 800 -24.01 -6.43 7.53
C TYR A 800 -23.07 -5.31 7.08
N LEU A 801 -23.42 -4.57 6.05
CA LEU A 801 -22.52 -3.69 5.31
C LEU A 801 -22.70 -2.22 5.72
N GLY A 802 -23.94 -1.77 5.87
CA GLY A 802 -24.33 -0.42 6.27
C GLY A 802 -25.68 -0.04 5.72
#